data_AF-A0ABD3MZU3-F1
#
_entry.id   AF-A0ABD3MZU3-F1
#
_cell.length_a   1.000
_cell.length_b   1.000
_cell.length_c   1.000
_cell.angle_alpha   90.00
_cell.angle_beta   90.00
_cell.angle_gamma   90.00
#
_symmetry.space_group_name_H-M   'P 1'
#
loop_
_entity.id
_entity.type
_entity.pdbx_description
1 polymer ?
#
loop_
_entity_poly.entity_id
_entity_poly.type
_entity_poly.pdbx_seq_one_letter_code
_entity_poly.pdbx_strand_id
1 'polypeptide(L)'
;MWGSLARNITSTVGDAVKTTASSVAPTAGDVLRRVGEVVAPTEDYSDEESEYESGDEVEEEEEDVEFEEGNNLLDRYRKGAAFLTSPFLSRADDEDECDDEEGENHAVNGSAAAVLENTFKATQLDESNKLEDDHRLKAEQARLLQAKQLEQKRVEEAQQMEKQRQIEQKAGQARLRAEAAEKQRLEQEAERLRAERENAEQQRLEQERIEEQERLLELQKKREEERTELQRIESERKAEMERLALEKKREADRLAELKRQELEREQAEQRAAAEAERQRVAELKRQEVERQKAKQLAAEEAERKRLAAEAEREAVRQAELKRMELERKKAEEIAAQAEHERLTLEKKIQDERIAQEAKAVAEQHRTEVETMQHQAAEMQKNQQLLETMHRDCSDLQQERDALQSFNQQLQSSVDQLKTDLHRAAETIAELRMRVAQQEEDERQRQEEEALRVEREESEMIESVKSEMEKQIAQLKDSLNAQIISLESELEEERNTSVKQQHELQKRLEEATSRLSASESEMTAQLVKKEAKLTKQLQASEKAASKAVSLLDQKEEEVQQLQAVIADMRETMKKNKVAEDEAEEEMDELHHENEELHAQLELMRKENAEMKAKLANMADDSEKLGGLKMEIQLLEEERQREKALLESANEASSESFIQVSLERDAAKARVQDLEQQLAAAHADVDIANSDKNRALLASENLQRALEAIQSERDSEIALLMEQRVAAEEAMAAAHAVEVESIRQTNEAKMKDVQYAADKSVQNSLVEMDKMETTIQECRKDNLNLRRALDEAIARLQTSQEDVIDRNLIKNIILDWHAKKGKAKRDVMILLGSILHFTEDEKDKAYISDGPGALDKVVSAVAAPLPASKLNVDKIEGDSVREKWVNFLLAETGDDDI
;
A
#
# COMPACT_ATOMS: atom_id res chain seq x y z
N MET A 1 75.69 21.75 -10.99
CA MET A 1 74.87 22.82 -10.42
C MET A 1 73.50 22.72 -11.08
N TRP A 2 72.40 22.39 -10.39
CA TRP A 2 72.21 21.98 -8.99
C TRP A 2 71.62 20.55 -8.91
N GLY A 3 71.60 19.98 -7.71
CA GLY A 3 70.81 18.80 -7.36
C GLY A 3 70.39 18.88 -5.90
N SER A 4 69.66 17.87 -5.40
CA SER A 4 69.23 17.75 -3.99
C SER A 4 68.17 18.76 -3.49
N LEU A 5 66.93 18.65 -3.97
CA LEU A 5 65.75 19.21 -3.29
C LEU A 5 64.46 18.39 -3.52
N ALA A 6 64.50 17.07 -3.28
CA ALA A 6 63.33 16.19 -3.48
C ALA A 6 63.24 14.96 -2.55
N ARG A 7 64.06 14.88 -1.47
CA ARG A 7 63.97 13.81 -0.47
C ARG A 7 64.36 14.34 0.92
N ASN A 8 63.35 14.75 1.69
CA ASN A 8 63.26 14.67 3.16
C ASN A 8 62.02 15.46 3.60
N ILE A 9 61.03 14.74 4.17
CA ILE A 9 60.12 15.12 5.27
C ILE A 9 59.02 14.04 5.32
N THR A 10 59.25 13.06 6.19
CA THR A 10 58.25 12.21 6.83
C THR A 10 58.76 11.94 8.24
N SER A 11 57.86 11.84 9.22
CA SER A 11 58.13 11.98 10.66
C SER A 11 58.57 13.41 11.06
N THR A 12 58.29 13.95 12.26
CA THR A 12 57.78 13.36 13.52
C THR A 12 56.72 14.27 14.18
N VAL A 13 56.09 13.75 15.24
CA VAL A 13 55.16 14.40 16.19
C VAL A 13 53.69 14.46 15.71
N GLY A 14 52.69 14.05 16.50
CA GLY A 14 52.74 13.64 17.92
C GLY A 14 51.76 12.54 18.32
N ASP A 15 52.24 11.61 19.17
CA ASP A 15 51.45 10.62 19.88
C ASP A 15 50.75 11.23 21.12
N ALA A 16 49.42 11.37 21.05
CA ALA A 16 48.48 11.44 22.18
C ALA A 16 47.04 11.44 21.60
N VAL A 17 46.03 10.72 22.09
CA VAL A 17 45.82 10.08 23.41
C VAL A 17 45.26 8.66 23.21
N LYS A 18 45.65 7.69 24.06
CA LYS A 18 44.97 6.39 24.16
C LYS A 18 43.71 6.46 25.02
N THR A 19 42.68 5.79 24.52
CA THR A 19 41.56 5.14 25.23
C THR A 19 41.72 4.91 26.74
N THR A 20 40.69 5.22 27.54
CA THR A 20 39.90 4.25 28.38
C THR A 20 39.13 4.92 29.54
N ALA A 21 37.80 4.79 29.55
CA ALA A 21 36.85 4.76 30.68
C ALA A 21 35.43 4.94 30.08
N SER A 22 34.52 3.95 29.98
CA SER A 22 33.98 2.98 30.96
C SER A 22 32.86 3.54 31.85
N SER A 23 31.68 2.91 31.71
CA SER A 23 30.50 2.89 32.61
C SER A 23 29.92 4.22 33.13
N VAL A 24 28.63 4.46 32.84
CA VAL A 24 27.52 4.30 33.81
C VAL A 24 26.18 4.64 33.12
N ALA A 25 25.23 3.69 33.17
CA ALA A 25 23.79 3.96 33.27
C ALA A 25 23.40 3.69 34.74
N PRO A 26 22.41 4.36 35.36
CA PRO A 26 21.07 4.69 34.83
C PRO A 26 20.83 6.24 34.83
N THR A 27 19.64 6.85 34.70
CA THR A 27 18.27 6.48 35.13
C THR A 27 17.21 7.34 34.42
N ALA A 28 15.94 6.92 34.45
CA ALA A 28 14.81 7.69 33.92
C ALA A 28 14.44 8.92 34.78
N GLY A 29 13.93 9.97 34.13
CA GLY A 29 13.40 11.20 34.73
C GLY A 29 13.26 12.32 33.68
N ASP A 30 12.33 13.26 33.88
CA ASP A 30 12.13 14.51 33.11
C ASP A 30 12.05 14.36 31.57
N VAL A 31 10.90 14.18 30.92
CA VAL A 31 9.53 14.72 31.13
C VAL A 31 9.44 16.26 30.99
N LEU A 32 9.01 16.69 29.80
CA LEU A 32 8.35 17.96 29.47
C LEU A 32 9.06 19.29 29.79
N ARG A 33 9.71 19.89 28.77
CA ARG A 33 9.38 21.25 28.26
C ARG A 33 10.33 21.72 27.15
N ARG A 34 9.80 21.87 25.93
CA ARG A 34 9.81 23.14 25.14
C ARG A 34 9.02 22.95 23.83
N VAL A 35 7.83 23.54 23.79
CA VAL A 35 7.13 23.90 22.55
C VAL A 35 7.26 25.42 22.44
N GLY A 36 7.55 25.93 21.24
CA GLY A 36 7.49 27.35 20.92
C GLY A 36 8.61 27.85 20.02
N GLU A 37 8.20 28.61 18.99
CA GLU A 37 9.01 29.49 18.12
C GLU A 37 9.99 28.79 17.16
N VAL A 38 10.10 29.19 15.87
CA VAL A 38 9.24 30.09 15.07
C VAL A 38 9.32 29.64 13.60
N VAL A 39 8.24 29.78 12.84
CA VAL A 39 8.24 29.61 11.38
C VAL A 39 8.16 30.97 10.71
N ALA A 40 9.09 31.25 9.79
CA ALA A 40 9.05 32.39 8.89
C ALA A 40 9.77 32.00 7.58
N PRO A 41 9.07 31.94 6.43
CA PRO A 41 9.73 31.77 5.13
C PRO A 41 10.32 33.11 4.66
N THR A 42 11.49 33.05 4.02
CA THR A 42 12.05 34.17 3.26
C THR A 42 11.64 34.05 1.80
N GLU A 43 10.98 35.09 1.28
CA GLU A 43 10.75 35.25 -0.15
C GLU A 43 12.06 35.70 -0.81
N ASP A 44 12.59 34.90 -1.75
CA ASP A 44 13.65 35.31 -2.68
C ASP A 44 13.33 34.67 -4.04
N TYR A 45 12.59 35.39 -4.87
CA TYR A 45 12.43 35.10 -6.30
C TYR A 45 13.27 36.13 -7.08
N SER A 46 14.41 35.69 -7.60
CA SER A 46 15.20 36.44 -8.57
C SER A 46 14.82 36.04 -10.00
N ASP A 47 14.97 36.99 -10.93
CA ASP A 47 14.69 36.80 -12.36
C ASP A 47 15.46 35.62 -12.97
N GLU A 48 14.84 34.96 -13.95
CA GLU A 48 15.58 34.50 -15.13
C GLU A 48 14.66 34.53 -16.37
N GLU A 49 15.18 35.04 -17.48
CA GLU A 49 14.46 35.26 -18.73
C GLU A 49 14.52 34.01 -19.61
N SER A 50 13.40 33.60 -20.22
CA SER A 50 13.43 32.60 -21.32
C SER A 50 12.45 32.94 -22.44
N GLU A 51 12.91 33.79 -23.35
CA GLU A 51 12.29 34.11 -24.64
C GLU A 51 12.33 32.89 -25.57
N TYR A 52 11.17 32.42 -26.07
CA TYR A 52 11.09 31.50 -27.21
C TYR A 52 9.80 31.71 -28.03
N GLU A 53 9.97 31.76 -29.36
CA GLU A 53 8.91 31.99 -30.35
C GLU A 53 8.35 30.70 -30.96
N SER A 54 7.26 30.85 -31.71
CA SER A 54 6.74 29.96 -32.79
C SER A 54 6.05 28.64 -32.39
N GLY A 55 4.99 28.30 -33.15
CA GLY A 55 4.18 27.09 -32.99
C GLY A 55 2.74 27.29 -33.50
N ASP A 56 2.56 27.22 -34.81
CA ASP A 56 1.25 27.34 -35.48
C ASP A 56 0.34 26.10 -35.31
N GLU A 57 -0.96 26.30 -35.57
CA GLU A 57 -1.97 25.33 -36.04
C GLU A 57 -2.23 24.02 -35.25
N VAL A 58 -3.48 23.82 -34.81
CA VAL A 58 -4.43 22.92 -35.50
C VAL A 58 -5.85 23.08 -34.89
N GLU A 59 -6.88 22.82 -35.71
CA GLU A 59 -8.31 22.89 -35.39
C GLU A 59 -8.85 21.58 -34.77
N GLU A 60 -9.85 21.68 -33.89
CA GLU A 60 -10.90 20.68 -33.55
C GLU A 60 -11.76 21.38 -32.45
N GLU A 61 -12.91 21.99 -32.74
CA GLU A 61 -14.26 21.44 -33.01
C GLU A 61 -14.92 20.69 -31.83
N GLU A 62 -16.24 20.91 -31.66
CA GLU A 62 -17.17 20.22 -30.74
C GLU A 62 -16.93 20.44 -29.21
N GLU A 63 -17.93 20.46 -28.31
CA GLU A 63 -19.40 20.66 -28.42
C GLU A 63 -20.00 21.14 -27.06
N ASP A 64 -21.28 21.54 -27.10
CA ASP A 64 -22.32 21.44 -26.06
C ASP A 64 -22.31 22.16 -24.67
N VAL A 65 -23.46 22.83 -24.45
CA VAL A 65 -24.28 22.96 -23.20
C VAL A 65 -23.72 23.74 -22.01
N GLU A 66 -24.10 25.03 -21.94
CA GLU A 66 -24.30 25.73 -20.67
C GLU A 66 -25.62 25.26 -19.99
N PHE A 67 -25.55 24.82 -18.73
CA PHE A 67 -26.73 24.54 -17.90
C PHE A 67 -26.53 25.08 -16.48
N GLU A 68 -26.74 26.39 -16.28
CA GLU A 68 -26.61 27.04 -14.97
C GLU A 68 -27.77 26.72 -14.01
N GLU A 69 -27.61 25.72 -13.13
CA GLU A 69 -28.40 25.65 -11.90
C GLU A 69 -27.85 26.59 -10.81
N GLY A 70 -28.05 27.90 -11.01
CA GLY A 70 -27.67 28.99 -10.10
C GLY A 70 -28.47 29.01 -8.78
N ASN A 71 -28.29 27.98 -7.95
CA ASN A 71 -29.13 27.71 -6.80
C ASN A 71 -28.65 28.45 -5.52
N ASN A 72 -29.09 29.71 -5.32
CA ASN A 72 -29.20 30.38 -3.99
C ASN A 72 -29.66 31.85 -4.12
N LEU A 73 -30.75 32.27 -3.43
CA LEU A 73 -30.77 33.50 -2.60
C LEU A 73 -32.08 33.75 -1.82
N LEU A 74 -31.93 34.42 -0.66
CA LEU A 74 -32.89 35.26 0.08
C LEU A 74 -34.14 34.65 0.78
N ASP A 75 -33.90 34.25 2.03
CA ASP A 75 -34.80 34.42 3.18
C ASP A 75 -35.26 35.89 3.42
N ARG A 76 -36.29 36.06 4.28
CA ARG A 76 -36.92 37.31 4.82
C ARG A 76 -38.00 37.91 3.92
N TYR A 77 -39.21 38.24 4.44
CA TYR A 77 -39.39 39.34 5.41
C TYR A 77 -40.76 39.33 6.17
N ARG A 78 -40.72 39.76 7.46
CA ARG A 78 -41.80 40.29 8.38
C ARG A 78 -43.24 39.69 8.33
N LYS A 79 -43.81 39.17 9.43
CA LYS A 79 -44.21 39.77 10.75
C LYS A 79 -45.45 40.70 10.77
N GLY A 80 -46.50 40.24 11.45
CA GLY A 80 -47.50 41.05 12.20
C GLY A 80 -48.96 40.98 11.69
N ALA A 81 -50.01 41.14 12.50
CA ALA A 81 -50.12 41.11 13.97
C ALA A 81 -51.60 41.04 14.45
N ALA A 82 -51.81 40.59 15.70
CA ALA A 82 -52.90 40.95 16.64
C ALA A 82 -54.38 40.49 16.41
N PHE A 83 -54.92 39.79 17.44
CA PHE A 83 -56.23 40.00 18.12
C PHE A 83 -57.53 40.04 17.26
N LEU A 84 -58.54 39.18 17.47
CA LEU A 84 -59.40 39.11 18.67
C LEU A 84 -60.34 37.87 18.72
N THR A 85 -60.98 37.68 19.90
CA THR A 85 -62.25 36.93 20.18
C THR A 85 -62.37 35.41 20.00
N SER A 86 -62.42 34.74 21.16
CA SER A 86 -63.25 33.55 21.55
C SER A 86 -64.68 33.53 20.91
N PRO A 87 -65.43 32.39 20.87
CA PRO A 87 -65.40 31.32 21.90
C PRO A 87 -65.74 29.85 21.53
N PHE A 88 -65.56 29.01 22.56
CA PHE A 88 -66.46 27.93 23.03
C PHE A 88 -66.18 26.44 22.68
N LEU A 89 -66.15 25.64 23.76
CA LEU A 89 -66.32 24.19 23.90
C LEU A 89 -65.28 23.23 23.29
N SER A 90 -64.27 22.95 24.09
CA SER A 90 -63.67 21.60 24.20
C SER A 90 -64.71 20.56 24.65
N ARG A 91 -64.48 19.30 24.34
CA ARG A 91 -64.88 18.16 25.18
C ARG A 91 -63.73 17.16 25.20
N ALA A 92 -63.12 16.99 26.36
CA ALA A 92 -62.32 15.81 26.66
C ALA A 92 -63.23 14.78 27.36
N ASP A 93 -62.84 13.52 27.27
CA ASP A 93 -63.22 12.50 28.24
C ASP A 93 -61.90 12.15 28.97
N ASP A 94 -61.89 12.15 30.30
CA ASP A 94 -60.86 11.55 31.19
C ASP A 94 -61.30 11.72 32.66
N GLU A 95 -60.68 10.94 33.55
CA GLU A 95 -60.77 10.96 35.03
C GLU A 95 -62.14 10.62 35.67
N ASP A 96 -62.27 9.36 36.09
CA ASP A 96 -63.25 8.86 37.07
C ASP A 96 -62.41 8.32 38.25
N GLU A 97 -62.34 9.04 39.38
CA GLU A 97 -61.63 8.56 40.59
C GLU A 97 -62.36 8.94 41.88
N CYS A 98 -62.25 8.04 42.85
CA CYS A 98 -62.79 7.96 44.21
C CYS A 98 -62.85 9.31 45.00
N ASP A 99 -63.78 9.56 45.94
CA ASP A 99 -64.04 8.74 47.14
C ASP A 99 -65.26 9.24 47.97
N ASP A 100 -65.85 8.31 48.73
CA ASP A 100 -66.46 8.37 50.09
C ASP A 100 -67.38 9.52 50.63
N GLU A 101 -67.94 9.20 51.82
CA GLU A 101 -68.61 10.01 52.85
C GLU A 101 -70.11 10.43 52.72
N GLU A 102 -70.84 10.14 53.81
CA GLU A 102 -72.01 10.78 54.46
C GLU A 102 -73.05 11.62 53.64
N GLY A 103 -74.36 11.51 53.88
CA GLY A 103 -75.12 10.78 54.90
C GLY A 103 -76.57 11.31 55.07
N GLU A 104 -77.23 10.89 56.15
CA GLU A 104 -78.37 11.57 56.83
C GLU A 104 -79.69 11.96 56.08
N ASN A 105 -80.76 11.26 56.49
CA ASN A 105 -82.05 11.82 56.98
C ASN A 105 -83.21 12.30 56.08
N HIS A 106 -84.35 11.61 56.30
CA HIS A 106 -85.73 12.13 56.51
C HIS A 106 -86.53 12.62 55.26
N ALA A 107 -87.70 12.03 54.91
CA ALA A 107 -89.05 12.16 55.49
C ALA A 107 -89.81 13.45 55.00
N VAL A 108 -91.16 13.58 54.92
CA VAL A 108 -92.31 12.71 55.26
C VAL A 108 -93.61 13.19 54.55
N ASN A 109 -94.64 12.34 54.39
CA ASN A 109 -96.04 12.65 53.98
C ASN A 109 -96.30 13.30 52.59
N GLY A 110 -97.53 13.32 52.03
CA GLY A 110 -98.72 12.52 52.34
C GLY A 110 -100.11 13.20 52.15
N SER A 111 -101.00 12.55 51.39
CA SER A 111 -102.49 12.48 51.57
C SER A 111 -103.47 13.61 51.12
N ALA A 112 -104.41 13.22 50.23
CA ALA A 112 -105.90 13.35 50.34
C ALA A 112 -106.76 14.61 50.01
N ALA A 113 -107.76 14.37 49.12
CA ALA A 113 -109.23 14.58 49.30
C ALA A 113 -110.03 15.82 48.75
N ALA A 114 -111.37 15.63 48.72
CA ALA A 114 -112.53 16.49 48.36
C ALA A 114 -112.87 16.68 46.84
N VAL A 115 -114.09 16.55 46.27
CA VAL A 115 -115.51 16.21 46.63
C VAL A 115 -116.56 17.36 46.69
N LEU A 116 -117.77 17.11 46.12
CA LEU A 116 -119.04 17.92 46.05
C LEU A 116 -119.08 19.07 45.01
N GLU A 117 -120.23 19.64 44.57
CA GLU A 117 -121.56 19.90 45.20
C GLU A 117 -122.79 19.76 44.23
N ASN A 118 -124.05 20.03 44.67
CA ASN A 118 -125.30 19.64 43.99
C ASN A 118 -126.57 20.52 44.27
N THR A 119 -127.52 20.57 43.31
CA THR A 119 -129.00 20.87 43.39
C THR A 119 -129.61 22.20 43.92
N PHE A 120 -130.47 22.82 43.08
CA PHE A 120 -131.76 23.52 43.39
C PHE A 120 -132.40 24.00 42.04
N LYS A 121 -133.71 24.16 41.76
CA LYS A 121 -135.07 24.09 42.40
C LYS A 121 -136.03 23.29 41.45
N ALA A 122 -137.34 23.01 41.59
CA ALA A 122 -138.56 23.60 42.21
C ALA A 122 -139.13 24.87 41.49
N THR A 123 -140.42 25.04 41.13
CA THR A 123 -141.71 24.28 41.32
C THR A 123 -142.75 24.54 40.21
N GLN A 124 -143.57 23.55 39.80
CA GLN A 124 -145.04 23.67 39.55
C GLN A 124 -145.73 22.31 39.32
N LEU A 125 -147.07 22.28 39.23
CA LEU A 125 -147.91 21.09 39.47
C LEU A 125 -148.74 20.61 38.26
N ASP A 126 -148.68 19.29 38.02
CA ASP A 126 -149.83 18.38 37.92
C ASP A 126 -150.83 18.47 36.75
N GLU A 127 -150.36 18.25 35.51
CA GLU A 127 -151.24 17.77 34.42
C GLU A 127 -150.55 16.80 33.42
N SER A 128 -149.29 16.39 33.65
CA SER A 128 -148.46 15.66 32.67
C SER A 128 -148.30 14.13 32.91
N ASN A 129 -148.94 13.59 33.95
CA ASN A 129 -148.80 12.21 34.45
C ASN A 129 -149.33 11.09 33.52
N LYS A 130 -149.38 11.31 32.19
CA LYS A 130 -149.66 10.31 31.15
C LYS A 130 -148.72 10.37 29.94
N LEU A 131 -147.84 11.38 29.86
CA LEU A 131 -146.77 11.43 28.86
C LEU A 131 -145.42 10.95 29.43
N GLU A 132 -145.18 11.17 30.72
CA GLU A 132 -143.91 10.77 31.35
C GLU A 132 -143.63 9.27 31.31
N ASP A 133 -144.63 8.40 31.47
CA ASP A 133 -144.41 6.95 31.44
C ASP A 133 -144.07 6.42 30.03
N ASP A 134 -144.67 7.00 28.99
CA ASP A 134 -144.38 6.66 27.60
C ASP A 134 -142.97 7.17 27.18
N HIS A 135 -142.57 8.31 27.71
CA HIS A 135 -141.19 8.82 27.60
C HIS A 135 -140.18 8.03 28.44
N ARG A 136 -140.55 7.56 29.63
CA ARG A 136 -139.71 6.68 30.47
C ARG A 136 -139.45 5.34 29.78
N LEU A 137 -140.47 4.69 29.25
CA LEU A 137 -140.33 3.42 28.54
C LEU A 137 -139.40 3.56 27.32
N LYS A 138 -139.54 4.64 26.54
CA LYS A 138 -138.65 4.95 25.41
C LYS A 138 -137.23 5.28 25.88
N ALA A 139 -137.05 6.03 26.96
CA ALA A 139 -135.73 6.33 27.53
C ALA A 139 -135.03 5.09 28.10
N GLU A 140 -135.79 4.15 28.69
CA GLU A 140 -135.27 2.89 29.21
C GLU A 140 -134.87 1.93 28.08
N GLN A 141 -135.70 1.81 27.03
CA GLN A 141 -135.33 1.09 25.80
C GLN A 141 -134.09 1.70 25.12
N ALA A 142 -133.98 3.03 25.06
CA ALA A 142 -132.80 3.71 24.51
C ALA A 142 -131.54 3.44 25.35
N ARG A 143 -131.64 3.49 26.69
CA ARG A 143 -130.56 3.12 27.61
C ARG A 143 -130.15 1.66 27.47
N LEU A 144 -131.09 0.73 27.31
CA LEU A 144 -130.80 -0.69 27.08
C LEU A 144 -130.06 -0.91 25.74
N LEU A 145 -130.45 -0.19 24.68
CA LEU A 145 -129.77 -0.24 23.39
C LEU A 145 -128.35 0.33 23.48
N GLN A 146 -128.18 1.48 24.14
CA GLN A 146 -126.89 2.13 24.35
C GLN A 146 -125.96 1.29 25.24
N ALA A 147 -126.49 0.64 26.27
CA ALA A 147 -125.75 -0.30 27.11
C ALA A 147 -125.24 -1.50 26.29
N LYS A 148 -126.10 -2.11 25.45
CA LYS A 148 -125.69 -3.19 24.55
C LYS A 148 -124.64 -2.76 23.53
N GLN A 149 -124.72 -1.54 22.99
CA GLN A 149 -123.69 -0.98 22.10
C GLN A 149 -122.36 -0.77 22.83
N LEU A 150 -122.37 -0.29 24.08
CA LEU A 150 -121.17 -0.15 24.89
C LEU A 150 -120.57 -1.50 25.31
N GLU A 151 -121.41 -2.49 25.60
CA GLU A 151 -120.99 -3.86 25.92
C GLU A 151 -120.38 -4.55 24.69
N GLN A 152 -121.02 -4.46 23.52
CA GLN A 152 -120.47 -4.94 22.26
C GLN A 152 -119.12 -4.25 21.93
N LYS A 153 -119.03 -2.92 22.06
CA LYS A 153 -117.78 -2.19 21.83
C LYS A 153 -116.67 -2.62 22.79
N ARG A 154 -116.97 -2.91 24.06
CA ARG A 154 -116.01 -3.47 25.03
C ARG A 154 -115.55 -4.87 24.65
N VAL A 155 -116.42 -5.71 24.10
CA VAL A 155 -116.04 -7.05 23.59
C VAL A 155 -115.15 -6.92 22.35
N GLU A 156 -115.45 -5.99 21.44
CA GLU A 156 -114.61 -5.72 20.26
C GLU A 156 -113.23 -5.14 20.64
N GLU A 157 -113.18 -4.21 21.59
CA GLU A 157 -111.93 -3.67 22.17
C GLU A 157 -111.11 -4.75 22.89
N ALA A 158 -111.75 -5.63 23.66
CA ALA A 158 -111.08 -6.77 24.30
C ALA A 158 -110.50 -7.75 23.26
N GLN A 159 -111.25 -8.06 22.21
CA GLN A 159 -110.77 -8.92 21.11
C GLN A 159 -109.64 -8.27 20.30
N GLN A 160 -109.60 -6.93 20.17
CA GLN A 160 -108.47 -6.23 19.56
C GLN A 160 -107.23 -6.29 20.46
N MET A 161 -107.38 -6.02 21.77
CA MET A 161 -106.31 -6.13 22.77
C MET A 161 -105.72 -7.55 22.83
N GLU A 162 -106.55 -8.58 22.75
CA GLU A 162 -106.10 -9.98 22.75
C GLU A 162 -105.38 -10.35 21.45
N LYS A 163 -105.90 -9.93 20.28
CA LYS A 163 -105.19 -10.09 18.99
C LYS A 163 -103.84 -9.38 19.00
N GLN A 164 -103.77 -8.18 19.57
CA GLN A 164 -102.52 -7.43 19.67
C GLN A 164 -101.50 -8.17 20.56
N ARG A 165 -101.92 -8.66 21.74
CA ARG A 165 -101.06 -9.52 22.59
C ARG A 165 -100.58 -10.78 21.87
N GLN A 166 -101.43 -11.43 21.06
CA GLN A 166 -101.03 -12.59 20.27
C GLN A 166 -100.03 -12.24 19.14
N ILE A 167 -100.11 -11.04 18.57
CA ILE A 167 -99.13 -10.53 17.60
C ILE A 167 -97.80 -10.23 18.31
N GLU A 168 -97.83 -9.55 19.45
CA GLU A 168 -96.65 -9.22 20.27
C GLU A 168 -95.92 -10.49 20.76
N GLN A 169 -96.66 -11.50 21.23
CA GLN A 169 -96.07 -12.80 21.62
C GLN A 169 -95.43 -13.52 20.43
N LYS A 170 -96.06 -13.51 19.24
CA LYS A 170 -95.48 -14.10 18.02
C LYS A 170 -94.26 -13.33 17.54
N ALA A 171 -94.26 -11.99 17.64
CA ALA A 171 -93.11 -11.15 17.32
C ALA A 171 -91.94 -11.39 18.29
N GLY A 172 -92.19 -11.54 19.59
CA GLY A 172 -91.19 -11.91 20.59
C GLY A 172 -90.57 -13.29 20.32
N GLN A 173 -91.41 -14.31 20.04
CA GLN A 173 -90.92 -15.64 19.64
C GLN A 173 -90.15 -15.63 18.32
N ALA A 174 -90.51 -14.77 17.36
CA ALA A 174 -89.78 -14.62 16.12
C ALA A 174 -88.40 -13.96 16.35
N ARG A 175 -88.31 -12.93 17.20
CA ARG A 175 -87.04 -12.29 17.58
C ARG A 175 -86.08 -13.26 18.25
N LEU A 176 -86.54 -13.97 19.29
CA LEU A 176 -85.72 -14.96 20.00
C LEU A 176 -85.21 -16.08 19.08
N ARG A 177 -85.97 -16.45 18.04
CA ARG A 177 -85.54 -17.43 17.03
C ARG A 177 -84.54 -16.85 16.03
N ALA A 178 -84.67 -15.58 15.67
CA ALA A 178 -83.69 -14.89 14.82
C ALA A 178 -82.36 -14.72 15.57
N GLU A 179 -82.40 -14.23 16.80
CA GLU A 179 -81.25 -14.03 17.70
C GLU A 179 -80.51 -15.35 17.97
N ALA A 180 -81.23 -16.45 18.24
CA ALA A 180 -80.63 -17.77 18.40
C ALA A 180 -79.97 -18.29 17.11
N ALA A 181 -80.58 -18.05 15.94
CA ALA A 181 -79.99 -18.44 14.66
C ALA A 181 -78.79 -17.57 14.27
N GLU A 182 -78.82 -16.27 14.60
CA GLU A 182 -77.70 -15.34 14.41
C GLU A 182 -76.51 -15.73 15.29
N LYS A 183 -76.74 -15.99 16.58
CA LYS A 183 -75.72 -16.52 17.48
C LYS A 183 -75.11 -17.82 16.96
N GLN A 184 -75.93 -18.77 16.48
CA GLN A 184 -75.43 -20.03 15.94
C GLN A 184 -74.57 -19.84 14.67
N ARG A 185 -74.87 -18.83 13.83
CA ARG A 185 -74.03 -18.50 12.67
C ARG A 185 -72.71 -17.86 13.08
N LEU A 186 -72.72 -16.95 14.05
CA LEU A 186 -71.50 -16.34 14.60
C LEU A 186 -70.60 -17.37 15.29
N GLU A 187 -71.18 -18.36 15.97
CA GLU A 187 -70.47 -19.48 16.59
C GLU A 187 -69.79 -20.37 15.53
N GLN A 188 -70.51 -20.73 14.45
CA GLN A 188 -69.94 -21.47 13.31
C GLN A 188 -68.86 -20.68 12.55
N GLU A 189 -69.02 -19.37 12.43
CA GLU A 189 -68.02 -18.49 11.80
C GLU A 189 -66.77 -18.34 12.65
N ALA A 190 -66.91 -18.23 13.98
CA ALA A 190 -65.79 -18.24 14.92
C ALA A 190 -65.05 -19.59 14.94
N GLU A 191 -65.76 -20.72 14.86
CA GLU A 191 -65.14 -22.05 14.69
C GLU A 191 -64.37 -22.15 13.37
N ARG A 192 -64.95 -21.68 12.25
CA ARG A 192 -64.25 -21.66 10.96
C ARG A 192 -62.97 -20.82 11.01
N LEU A 193 -63.03 -19.63 11.60
CA LEU A 193 -61.89 -18.72 11.74
C LEU A 193 -60.82 -19.26 12.69
N ARG A 194 -61.16 -20.11 13.67
CA ARG A 194 -60.17 -20.85 14.48
C ARG A 194 -59.45 -21.91 13.65
N ALA A 195 -60.20 -22.78 12.96
CA ALA A 195 -59.61 -23.81 12.10
C ALA A 195 -58.77 -23.20 10.94
N GLU A 196 -59.18 -22.05 10.42
CA GLU A 196 -58.47 -21.30 9.37
C GLU A 196 -57.14 -20.72 9.91
N ARG A 197 -57.10 -20.26 11.18
CA ARG A 197 -55.86 -19.84 11.86
C ARG A 197 -54.95 -21.01 12.23
N GLU A 198 -55.49 -22.08 12.79
CA GLU A 198 -54.72 -23.29 13.15
C GLU A 198 -54.05 -23.93 11.92
N ASN A 199 -54.73 -23.94 10.77
CA ASN A 199 -54.16 -24.40 9.50
C ASN A 199 -53.06 -23.45 8.97
N ALA A 200 -53.26 -22.12 9.08
CA ALA A 200 -52.24 -21.15 8.70
C ALA A 200 -50.99 -21.22 9.61
N GLU A 201 -51.17 -21.47 10.90
CA GLU A 201 -50.08 -21.67 11.86
C GLU A 201 -49.30 -22.98 11.58
N GLN A 202 -50.01 -24.07 11.26
CA GLN A 202 -49.38 -25.32 10.81
C GLN A 202 -48.59 -25.15 9.50
N GLN A 203 -49.12 -24.40 8.53
CA GLN A 203 -48.41 -24.10 7.27
C GLN A 203 -47.14 -23.27 7.52
N ARG A 204 -47.19 -22.29 8.43
CA ARG A 204 -46.01 -21.53 8.84
C ARG A 204 -44.95 -22.40 9.51
N LEU A 205 -45.34 -23.25 10.46
CA LEU A 205 -44.40 -24.18 11.11
C LEU A 205 -43.79 -25.20 10.14
N GLU A 206 -44.54 -25.62 9.11
CA GLU A 206 -43.99 -26.46 8.05
C GLU A 206 -43.03 -25.70 7.11
N GLN A 207 -43.31 -24.43 6.79
CA GLN A 207 -42.39 -23.55 6.06
C GLN A 207 -41.11 -23.28 6.85
N GLU A 208 -41.21 -22.89 8.12
CA GLU A 208 -40.07 -22.64 9.01
C GLU A 208 -39.17 -23.90 9.15
N ARG A 209 -39.77 -25.10 9.18
CA ARG A 209 -39.02 -26.38 9.17
C ARG A 209 -38.37 -26.69 7.81
N ILE A 210 -38.95 -26.26 6.69
CA ILE A 210 -38.33 -26.40 5.37
C ILE A 210 -37.14 -25.45 5.25
N GLU A 211 -37.29 -24.18 5.64
CA GLU A 211 -36.19 -23.21 5.68
C GLU A 211 -35.04 -23.67 6.59
N GLU A 212 -35.33 -24.25 7.76
CA GLU A 212 -34.28 -24.81 8.63
C GLU A 212 -33.53 -25.97 7.94
N GLN A 213 -34.24 -26.86 7.22
CA GLN A 213 -33.62 -27.94 6.46
C GLN A 213 -32.78 -27.44 5.28
N GLU A 214 -33.23 -26.40 4.58
CA GLU A 214 -32.47 -25.78 3.49
C GLU A 214 -31.20 -25.08 4.02
N ARG A 215 -31.30 -24.30 5.11
CA ARG A 215 -30.14 -23.68 5.79
C ARG A 215 -29.13 -24.73 6.28
N LEU A 216 -29.60 -25.86 6.81
CA LEU A 216 -28.73 -26.97 7.23
C LEU A 216 -28.04 -27.65 6.04
N LEU A 217 -28.72 -27.78 4.89
CA LEU A 217 -28.17 -28.37 3.66
C LEU A 217 -27.16 -27.42 3.00
N GLU A 218 -27.44 -26.11 2.96
CA GLU A 218 -26.51 -25.09 2.49
C GLU A 218 -25.25 -25.02 3.36
N LEU A 219 -25.40 -25.09 4.69
CA LEU A 219 -24.27 -25.11 5.63
C LEU A 219 -23.46 -26.43 5.55
N GLN A 220 -24.06 -27.54 5.13
CA GLN A 220 -23.32 -28.75 4.77
C GLN A 220 -22.55 -28.57 3.46
N LYS A 221 -23.21 -28.05 2.41
CA LYS A 221 -22.59 -27.78 1.10
C LYS A 221 -21.40 -26.84 1.23
N LYS A 222 -21.53 -25.74 1.98
CA LYS A 222 -20.43 -24.80 2.24
C LYS A 222 -19.24 -25.48 2.93
N ARG A 223 -19.49 -26.37 3.91
CA ARG A 223 -18.43 -27.15 4.58
C ARG A 223 -17.76 -28.18 3.67
N GLU A 224 -18.44 -28.67 2.63
CA GLU A 224 -17.82 -29.53 1.61
C GLU A 224 -17.01 -28.70 0.61
N GLU A 225 -17.50 -27.53 0.20
CA GLU A 225 -16.78 -26.56 -0.63
C GLU A 225 -15.49 -26.10 0.05
N GLU A 226 -15.55 -25.63 1.31
CA GLU A 226 -14.39 -25.30 2.16
C GLU A 226 -13.37 -26.45 2.25
N ARG A 227 -13.83 -27.70 2.37
CA ARG A 227 -12.96 -28.89 2.40
C ARG A 227 -12.26 -29.14 1.05
N THR A 228 -12.99 -28.99 -0.06
CA THR A 228 -12.39 -29.17 -1.40
C THR A 228 -11.42 -28.04 -1.75
N GLU A 229 -11.68 -26.81 -1.30
CA GLU A 229 -10.77 -25.68 -1.46
C GLU A 229 -9.50 -25.85 -0.62
N LEU A 230 -9.61 -26.26 0.65
CA LEU A 230 -8.45 -26.60 1.47
C LEU A 230 -7.60 -27.72 0.84
N GLN A 231 -8.22 -28.77 0.29
CA GLN A 231 -7.51 -29.80 -0.46
C GLN A 231 -6.83 -29.27 -1.73
N ARG A 232 -7.45 -28.31 -2.42
CA ARG A 232 -6.85 -27.62 -3.58
C ARG A 232 -5.60 -26.85 -3.14
N ILE A 233 -5.71 -26.04 -2.10
CA ILE A 233 -4.61 -25.23 -1.53
C ILE A 233 -3.46 -26.11 -1.02
N GLU A 234 -3.75 -27.23 -0.34
CA GLU A 234 -2.72 -28.21 0.07
C GLU A 234 -2.02 -28.84 -1.15
N SER A 235 -2.76 -29.16 -2.20
CA SER A 235 -2.18 -29.73 -3.43
C SER A 235 -1.33 -28.71 -4.20
N GLU A 236 -1.74 -27.44 -4.24
CA GLU A 236 -1.02 -26.33 -4.86
C GLU A 236 0.28 -26.04 -4.10
N ARG A 237 0.22 -25.86 -2.77
CA ARG A 237 1.40 -25.68 -1.91
C ARG A 237 2.39 -26.85 -2.01
N LYS A 238 1.88 -28.08 -2.16
CA LYS A 238 2.74 -29.26 -2.35
C LYS A 238 3.44 -29.24 -3.71
N ALA A 239 2.73 -28.90 -4.78
CA ALA A 239 3.31 -28.76 -6.12
C ALA A 239 4.29 -27.59 -6.24
N GLU A 240 4.05 -26.50 -5.51
CA GLU A 240 4.95 -25.36 -5.37
C GLU A 240 6.24 -25.73 -4.62
N MET A 241 6.12 -26.42 -3.47
CA MET A 241 7.28 -26.97 -2.75
C MET A 241 8.10 -27.95 -3.59
N GLU A 242 7.44 -28.78 -4.42
CA GLU A 242 8.13 -29.70 -5.33
C GLU A 242 8.81 -28.95 -6.49
N ARG A 243 8.20 -27.87 -7.02
CA ARG A 243 8.85 -26.96 -7.98
C ARG A 243 10.08 -26.28 -7.39
N LEU A 244 9.97 -25.67 -6.21
CA LEU A 244 11.08 -25.00 -5.53
C LEU A 244 12.22 -25.98 -5.18
N ALA A 245 11.90 -27.22 -4.82
CA ALA A 245 12.91 -28.27 -4.62
C ALA A 245 13.62 -28.68 -5.94
N LEU A 246 12.87 -28.76 -7.06
CA LEU A 246 13.43 -29.04 -8.38
C LEU A 246 14.29 -27.86 -8.90
N GLU A 247 13.90 -26.63 -8.60
CA GLU A 247 14.60 -25.40 -8.96
C GLU A 247 15.92 -25.26 -8.20
N LYS A 248 15.88 -25.34 -6.86
CA LYS A 248 17.10 -25.35 -6.02
C LYS A 248 18.05 -26.49 -6.39
N LYS A 249 17.52 -27.63 -6.84
CA LYS A 249 18.36 -28.70 -7.40
C LYS A 249 19.03 -28.29 -8.71
N ARG A 250 18.31 -27.70 -9.66
CA ARG A 250 18.87 -27.19 -10.92
C ARG A 250 19.90 -26.09 -10.68
N GLU A 251 19.70 -25.24 -9.69
CA GLU A 251 20.66 -24.22 -9.26
C GLU A 251 21.93 -24.85 -8.67
N ALA A 252 21.78 -25.84 -7.79
CA ALA A 252 22.92 -26.60 -7.25
C ALA A 252 23.68 -27.36 -8.37
N ASP A 253 22.97 -27.96 -9.33
CA ASP A 253 23.57 -28.64 -10.48
C ASP A 253 24.32 -27.62 -11.39
N ARG A 254 23.74 -26.45 -11.68
CA ARG A 254 24.40 -25.33 -12.40
C ARG A 254 25.63 -24.81 -11.68
N LEU A 255 25.55 -24.61 -10.36
CA LEU A 255 26.65 -24.06 -9.56
C LEU A 255 27.79 -25.07 -9.40
N ALA A 256 27.49 -26.38 -9.37
CA ALA A 256 28.46 -27.45 -9.47
C ALA A 256 29.09 -27.57 -10.88
N GLU A 257 28.35 -27.22 -11.94
CA GLU A 257 28.89 -27.17 -13.31
C GLU A 257 29.78 -25.94 -13.53
N LEU A 258 29.40 -24.76 -13.03
CA LEU A 258 30.24 -23.55 -13.02
C LEU A 258 31.55 -23.81 -12.28
N LYS A 259 31.50 -24.37 -11.05
CA LYS A 259 32.71 -24.71 -10.29
C LYS A 259 33.59 -25.78 -10.95
N ARG A 260 33.06 -26.58 -11.87
CA ARG A 260 33.87 -27.45 -12.74
C ARG A 260 34.52 -26.67 -13.88
N GLN A 261 33.79 -25.76 -14.53
CA GLN A 261 34.33 -24.91 -15.60
C GLN A 261 35.39 -23.94 -15.09
N GLU A 262 35.25 -23.44 -13.85
CA GLU A 262 36.25 -22.65 -13.14
C GLU A 262 37.49 -23.50 -12.85
N LEU A 263 37.34 -24.68 -12.24
CA LEU A 263 38.46 -25.60 -11.98
C LEU A 263 39.18 -26.06 -13.27
N GLU A 264 38.44 -26.23 -14.38
CA GLU A 264 39.04 -26.52 -15.70
C GLU A 264 39.72 -25.28 -16.30
N ARG A 265 39.21 -24.07 -16.09
CA ARG A 265 39.88 -22.81 -16.44
C ARG A 265 41.18 -22.63 -15.64
N GLU A 266 41.14 -22.74 -14.31
CA GLU A 266 42.34 -22.68 -13.46
C GLU A 266 43.39 -23.72 -13.90
N GLN A 267 42.97 -24.95 -14.19
CA GLN A 267 43.89 -25.97 -14.67
C GLN A 267 44.41 -25.69 -16.09
N ALA A 268 43.61 -25.09 -16.98
CA ALA A 268 44.06 -24.67 -18.30
C ALA A 268 45.03 -23.48 -18.21
N GLU A 269 44.77 -22.54 -17.32
CA GLU A 269 45.60 -21.36 -17.07
C GLU A 269 46.91 -21.72 -16.36
N GLN A 270 46.89 -22.61 -15.36
CA GLN A 270 48.11 -23.17 -14.75
C GLN A 270 48.96 -23.93 -15.78
N ARG A 271 48.33 -24.67 -16.72
CA ARG A 271 49.04 -25.33 -17.83
C ARG A 271 49.62 -24.30 -18.80
N ALA A 272 48.87 -23.27 -19.17
CA ALA A 272 49.33 -22.19 -20.06
C ALA A 272 50.46 -21.37 -19.43
N ALA A 273 50.36 -21.05 -18.13
CA ALA A 273 51.39 -20.37 -17.36
C ALA A 273 52.67 -21.22 -17.26
N ALA A 274 52.56 -22.51 -16.92
CA ALA A 274 53.69 -23.42 -16.90
C ALA A 274 54.32 -23.63 -18.28
N GLU A 275 53.53 -23.56 -19.36
CA GLU A 275 54.03 -23.65 -20.74
C GLU A 275 54.68 -22.33 -21.19
N ALA A 276 54.13 -21.17 -20.83
CA ALA A 276 54.73 -19.86 -21.03
C ALA A 276 56.02 -19.67 -20.21
N GLU A 277 56.09 -20.19 -18.98
CA GLU A 277 57.32 -20.22 -18.18
C GLU A 277 58.37 -21.13 -18.85
N ARG A 278 57.98 -22.32 -19.31
CA ARG A 278 58.88 -23.20 -20.11
C ARG A 278 59.39 -22.51 -21.37
N GLN A 279 58.55 -21.73 -22.06
CA GLN A 279 58.96 -20.93 -23.22
C GLN A 279 59.93 -19.82 -22.81
N ARG A 280 59.64 -19.03 -21.78
CA ARG A 280 60.56 -18.01 -21.22
C ARG A 280 61.89 -18.61 -20.78
N VAL A 281 61.90 -19.78 -20.13
CA VAL A 281 63.12 -20.49 -19.71
C VAL A 281 63.89 -21.05 -20.92
N ALA A 282 63.20 -21.52 -21.97
CA ALA A 282 63.84 -21.95 -23.21
C ALA A 282 64.42 -20.76 -24.02
N GLU A 283 63.75 -19.61 -24.00
CA GLU A 283 64.21 -18.38 -24.64
C GLU A 283 65.39 -17.76 -23.87
N LEU A 284 65.34 -17.67 -22.54
CA LEU A 284 66.48 -17.26 -21.71
C LEU A 284 67.68 -18.19 -21.94
N LYS A 285 67.47 -19.50 -22.08
CA LYS A 285 68.54 -20.44 -22.45
C LYS A 285 69.07 -20.22 -23.87
N ARG A 286 68.24 -19.83 -24.85
CA ARG A 286 68.70 -19.39 -26.17
C ARG A 286 69.56 -18.12 -26.07
N GLN A 287 69.04 -17.08 -25.41
CA GLN A 287 69.75 -15.81 -25.20
C GLN A 287 71.07 -16.03 -24.43
N GLU A 288 71.11 -16.94 -23.46
CA GLU A 288 72.33 -17.28 -22.74
C GLU A 288 73.33 -18.06 -23.61
N VAL A 289 72.88 -19.02 -24.43
CA VAL A 289 73.73 -19.69 -25.42
C VAL A 289 74.26 -18.71 -26.46
N GLU A 290 73.44 -17.77 -26.95
CA GLU A 290 73.89 -16.72 -27.88
C GLU A 290 74.86 -15.75 -27.20
N ARG A 291 74.63 -15.39 -25.93
CA ARG A 291 75.54 -14.54 -25.14
C ARG A 291 76.86 -15.26 -24.82
N GLN A 292 76.85 -16.59 -24.63
CA GLN A 292 78.06 -17.40 -24.53
C GLN A 292 78.79 -17.49 -25.88
N LYS A 293 78.07 -17.67 -26.98
CA LYS A 293 78.63 -17.69 -28.35
C LYS A 293 79.21 -16.32 -28.76
N ALA A 294 78.56 -15.23 -28.37
CA ALA A 294 79.07 -13.87 -28.55
C ALA A 294 80.31 -13.60 -27.67
N LYS A 295 80.34 -14.10 -26.42
CA LYS A 295 81.56 -14.09 -25.58
C LYS A 295 82.69 -14.91 -26.19
N GLN A 296 82.41 -16.06 -26.79
CA GLN A 296 83.40 -16.89 -27.49
C GLN A 296 83.95 -16.17 -28.72
N LEU A 297 83.09 -15.59 -29.56
CA LEU A 297 83.52 -14.80 -30.73
C LEU A 297 84.33 -13.56 -30.31
N ALA A 298 83.92 -12.84 -29.26
CA ALA A 298 84.66 -11.70 -28.73
C ALA A 298 86.01 -12.10 -28.11
N ALA A 299 86.09 -13.29 -27.48
CA ALA A 299 87.34 -13.84 -26.97
C ALA A 299 88.27 -14.28 -28.11
N GLU A 300 87.75 -14.93 -29.15
CA GLU A 300 88.52 -15.33 -30.34
C GLU A 300 88.99 -14.08 -31.12
N GLU A 301 88.18 -13.03 -31.22
CA GLU A 301 88.58 -11.77 -31.83
C GLU A 301 89.63 -11.02 -30.98
N ALA A 302 89.52 -11.07 -29.65
CA ALA A 302 90.54 -10.53 -28.75
C ALA A 302 91.85 -11.35 -28.80
N GLU A 303 91.78 -12.67 -28.97
CA GLU A 303 92.93 -13.55 -29.16
C GLU A 303 93.60 -13.28 -30.52
N ARG A 304 92.83 -13.18 -31.61
CA ARG A 304 93.33 -12.74 -32.92
C ARG A 304 93.98 -11.35 -32.84
N LYS A 305 93.43 -10.41 -32.06
CA LYS A 305 94.05 -9.08 -31.83
C LYS A 305 95.33 -9.16 -31.00
N ARG A 306 95.42 -10.06 -30.00
CA ARG A 306 96.68 -10.32 -29.27
C ARG A 306 97.73 -10.93 -30.20
N LEU A 307 97.39 -11.97 -30.96
CA LEU A 307 98.29 -12.62 -31.92
C LEU A 307 98.74 -11.67 -33.04
N ALA A 308 97.86 -10.78 -33.51
CA ALA A 308 98.23 -9.73 -34.46
C ALA A 308 99.21 -8.71 -33.85
N ALA A 309 98.95 -8.23 -32.64
CA ALA A 309 99.85 -7.32 -31.92
C ALA A 309 101.18 -7.98 -31.51
N GLU A 310 101.19 -9.30 -31.32
CA GLU A 310 102.38 -10.10 -31.02
C GLU A 310 103.21 -10.33 -32.29
N ALA A 311 102.58 -10.66 -33.42
CA ALA A 311 103.23 -10.70 -34.73
C ALA A 311 103.76 -9.31 -35.17
N GLU A 312 103.07 -8.22 -34.83
CA GLU A 312 103.55 -6.86 -35.03
C GLU A 312 104.79 -6.56 -34.16
N ARG A 313 104.80 -6.99 -32.89
CA ARG A 313 105.99 -6.91 -32.01
C ARG A 313 107.15 -7.77 -32.51
N GLU A 314 106.89 -8.95 -33.07
CA GLU A 314 107.92 -9.76 -33.72
C GLU A 314 108.43 -9.10 -35.01
N ALA A 315 107.57 -8.49 -35.83
CA ALA A 315 107.99 -7.73 -37.00
C ALA A 315 108.87 -6.52 -36.62
N VAL A 316 108.54 -5.82 -35.53
CA VAL A 316 109.38 -4.75 -34.96
C VAL A 316 110.71 -5.32 -34.46
N ARG A 317 110.73 -6.40 -33.68
CA ARG A 317 111.97 -7.07 -33.23
C ARG A 317 112.84 -7.53 -34.41
N GLN A 318 112.25 -8.06 -35.47
CA GLN A 318 112.98 -8.43 -36.70
C GLN A 318 113.49 -7.21 -37.48
N ALA A 319 112.79 -6.08 -37.45
CA ALA A 319 113.27 -4.83 -38.03
C ALA A 319 114.42 -4.23 -37.20
N GLU A 320 114.36 -4.30 -35.87
CA GLU A 320 115.44 -3.90 -34.96
C GLU A 320 116.67 -4.80 -35.10
N LEU A 321 116.49 -6.13 -35.24
CA LEU A 321 117.58 -7.05 -35.57
C LEU A 321 118.25 -6.69 -36.90
N LYS A 322 117.47 -6.49 -37.99
CA LYS A 322 118.00 -6.06 -39.29
C LYS A 322 118.68 -4.69 -39.23
N ARG A 323 118.20 -3.79 -38.36
CA ARG A 323 118.85 -2.50 -38.09
C ARG A 323 120.17 -2.68 -37.36
N MET A 324 120.24 -3.52 -36.33
CA MET A 324 121.48 -3.83 -35.62
C MET A 324 122.48 -4.57 -36.52
N GLU A 325 122.05 -5.44 -37.43
CA GLU A 325 122.93 -6.03 -38.46
C GLU A 325 123.49 -4.98 -39.43
N LEU A 326 122.69 -3.98 -39.80
CA LEU A 326 123.11 -2.90 -40.69
C LEU A 326 124.04 -1.89 -39.98
N GLU A 327 123.80 -1.63 -38.70
CA GLU A 327 124.70 -0.85 -37.83
C GLU A 327 126.00 -1.64 -37.54
N ARG A 328 125.95 -2.98 -37.39
CA ARG A 328 127.14 -3.84 -37.28
C ARG A 328 127.97 -3.84 -38.57
N LYS A 329 127.34 -3.89 -39.74
CA LYS A 329 128.05 -3.78 -41.04
C LYS A 329 128.74 -2.42 -41.21
N LYS A 330 128.13 -1.33 -40.73
CA LYS A 330 128.78 -0.01 -40.67
C LYS A 330 129.96 0.01 -39.68
N ALA A 331 129.85 -0.68 -38.54
CA ALA A 331 130.96 -0.82 -37.60
C ALA A 331 132.12 -1.67 -38.19
N GLU A 332 131.80 -2.73 -38.95
CA GLU A 332 132.79 -3.52 -39.71
C GLU A 332 133.47 -2.70 -40.81
N GLU A 333 132.73 -1.85 -41.53
CA GLU A 333 133.26 -0.94 -42.54
C GLU A 333 134.21 0.13 -41.94
N ILE A 334 133.84 0.70 -40.78
CA ILE A 334 134.71 1.60 -40.00
C ILE A 334 135.95 0.86 -39.46
N ALA A 335 135.81 -0.39 -39.00
CA ALA A 335 136.93 -1.19 -38.52
C ALA A 335 137.93 -1.53 -39.65
N ALA A 336 137.45 -1.86 -40.85
CA ALA A 336 138.29 -2.07 -42.03
C ALA A 336 139.03 -0.78 -42.43
N GLN A 337 138.41 0.39 -42.26
CA GLN A 337 139.04 1.68 -42.49
C GLN A 337 140.19 1.95 -41.51
N ALA A 338 140.00 1.62 -40.21
CA ALA A 338 141.04 1.71 -39.18
C ALA A 338 142.19 0.69 -39.38
N GLU A 339 141.90 -0.51 -39.90
CA GLU A 339 142.94 -1.51 -40.19
C GLU A 339 143.85 -1.08 -41.36
N HIS A 340 143.31 -0.38 -42.36
CA HIS A 340 144.11 0.23 -43.43
C HIS A 340 145.07 1.31 -42.90
N GLU A 341 144.70 2.06 -41.86
CA GLU A 341 145.60 3.02 -41.19
C GLU A 341 146.65 2.32 -40.31
N ARG A 342 146.38 1.11 -39.81
CA ARG A 342 147.38 0.31 -39.10
C ARG A 342 148.48 -0.20 -40.03
N LEU A 343 148.12 -0.67 -41.22
CA LEU A 343 149.05 -1.22 -42.22
C LEU A 343 150.02 -0.18 -42.81
N THR A 344 149.67 1.11 -42.81
CA THR A 344 150.58 2.19 -43.23
C THR A 344 151.60 2.58 -42.16
N LEU A 345 151.32 2.29 -40.87
CA LEU A 345 152.28 2.42 -39.77
C LEU A 345 153.22 1.21 -39.68
N GLU A 346 152.72 -0.01 -39.84
CA GLU A 346 153.48 -1.26 -39.73
C GLU A 346 154.65 -1.30 -40.74
N LYS A 347 154.44 -0.70 -41.93
CA LYS A 347 155.45 -0.58 -42.99
C LYS A 347 156.66 0.30 -42.65
N LYS A 348 156.60 1.13 -41.60
CA LYS A 348 157.76 1.91 -41.10
C LYS A 348 158.68 1.12 -40.16
N ILE A 349 158.20 0.01 -39.59
CA ILE A 349 158.93 -0.78 -38.58
C ILE A 349 159.74 -1.91 -39.24
N GLN A 350 159.51 -2.16 -40.54
CA GLN A 350 160.09 -3.30 -41.25
C GLN A 350 161.51 -3.03 -41.79
N ASP A 351 161.89 -1.77 -42.02
CA ASP A 351 163.18 -1.39 -42.61
C ASP A 351 164.38 -1.55 -41.66
N GLU A 352 164.18 -1.39 -40.33
CA GLU A 352 165.28 -1.54 -39.36
C GLU A 352 165.66 -3.00 -39.08
N ARG A 353 164.75 -3.95 -39.35
CA ARG A 353 164.89 -5.35 -38.89
C ARG A 353 165.62 -6.28 -39.88
N ILE A 354 165.98 -5.79 -41.06
CA ILE A 354 166.69 -6.55 -42.11
C ILE A 354 168.22 -6.54 -41.86
N ALA A 355 168.73 -5.63 -41.02
CA ALA A 355 170.16 -5.37 -40.85
C ALA A 355 170.94 -6.41 -40.01
N GLN A 356 170.28 -7.28 -39.24
CA GLN A 356 170.96 -8.19 -38.31
C GLN A 356 170.51 -9.67 -38.44
N GLU A 357 171.50 -10.49 -38.80
CA GLU A 357 171.63 -11.91 -38.48
C GLU A 357 170.69 -12.92 -39.16
N ALA A 358 170.65 -12.85 -40.49
CA ALA A 358 170.51 -14.05 -41.31
C ALA A 358 171.73 -14.99 -41.14
N LYS A 359 171.80 -15.74 -40.01
CA LYS A 359 172.86 -16.75 -39.81
C LYS A 359 172.46 -18.03 -39.05
N ALA A 360 171.39 -18.64 -39.55
CA ALA A 360 171.18 -20.09 -39.66
C ALA A 360 171.01 -20.95 -38.38
N VAL A 361 169.79 -21.49 -38.25
CA VAL A 361 169.45 -22.88 -37.88
C VAL A 361 169.90 -23.39 -36.49
N ALA A 362 168.94 -23.36 -35.56
CA ALA A 362 168.81 -24.31 -34.43
C ALA A 362 167.31 -24.65 -34.24
N GLU A 363 166.75 -25.33 -35.23
CA GLU A 363 165.32 -25.43 -35.52
C GLU A 363 164.58 -26.48 -34.67
N GLN A 364 164.61 -26.35 -33.32
CA GLN A 364 164.08 -27.41 -32.44
C GLN A 364 163.29 -27.00 -31.18
N HIS A 365 163.19 -25.71 -30.81
CA HIS A 365 162.40 -25.27 -29.64
C HIS A 365 161.18 -24.38 -29.96
N ARG A 366 160.82 -24.23 -31.24
CA ARG A 366 159.70 -23.35 -31.63
C ARG A 366 158.31 -23.98 -31.43
N THR A 367 158.21 -25.30 -31.57
CA THR A 367 156.95 -26.06 -31.55
C THR A 367 156.30 -26.20 -30.16
N GLU A 368 157.07 -26.03 -29.08
CA GLU A 368 156.57 -26.16 -27.70
C GLU A 368 155.93 -24.87 -27.16
N VAL A 369 156.22 -23.71 -27.77
CA VAL A 369 155.63 -22.41 -27.36
C VAL A 369 154.33 -22.14 -28.10
N GLU A 370 154.28 -22.43 -29.40
CA GLU A 370 153.10 -22.21 -30.24
C GLU A 370 151.91 -23.13 -29.82
N THR A 371 152.19 -24.30 -29.24
CA THR A 371 151.18 -25.20 -28.66
C THR A 371 150.58 -24.68 -27.35
N MET A 372 151.37 -24.11 -26.43
CA MET A 372 150.84 -23.47 -25.21
C MET A 372 150.01 -22.21 -25.52
N GLN A 373 150.39 -21.41 -26.53
CA GLN A 373 149.60 -20.25 -26.94
C GLN A 373 148.23 -20.64 -27.51
N HIS A 374 148.14 -21.76 -28.24
CA HIS A 374 146.84 -22.23 -28.75
C HIS A 374 145.90 -22.70 -27.63
N GLN A 375 146.43 -23.36 -26.58
CA GLN A 375 145.62 -23.76 -25.41
C GLN A 375 145.15 -22.55 -24.58
N ALA A 376 145.96 -21.50 -24.47
CA ALA A 376 145.55 -20.26 -23.78
C ALA A 376 144.38 -19.58 -24.48
N ALA A 377 144.40 -19.48 -25.82
CA ALA A 377 143.31 -18.92 -26.61
C ALA A 377 142.03 -19.78 -26.53
N GLU A 378 142.16 -21.11 -26.48
CA GLU A 378 141.02 -22.02 -26.36
C GLU A 378 140.37 -21.95 -24.96
N MET A 379 141.16 -21.83 -23.88
CA MET A 379 140.61 -21.52 -22.55
C MET A 379 139.86 -20.18 -22.52
N GLN A 380 140.41 -19.12 -23.12
CA GLN A 380 139.75 -17.81 -23.14
C GLN A 380 138.41 -17.84 -23.92
N LYS A 381 138.35 -18.61 -25.01
CA LYS A 381 137.12 -18.81 -25.78
C LYS A 381 136.07 -19.64 -25.01
N ASN A 382 136.51 -20.68 -24.29
CA ASN A 382 135.63 -21.46 -23.41
C ASN A 382 135.12 -20.64 -22.21
N GLN A 383 135.94 -19.72 -21.68
CA GLN A 383 135.51 -18.78 -20.64
C GLN A 383 134.44 -17.81 -21.16
N GLN A 384 134.62 -17.23 -22.36
CA GLN A 384 133.60 -16.40 -23.00
C GLN A 384 132.30 -17.17 -23.26
N LEU A 385 132.38 -18.43 -23.69
CA LEU A 385 131.20 -19.28 -23.90
C LEU A 385 130.45 -19.56 -22.59
N LEU A 386 131.18 -19.81 -21.50
CA LEU A 386 130.60 -19.93 -20.16
C LEU A 386 129.94 -18.62 -19.70
N GLU A 387 130.57 -17.47 -19.94
CA GLU A 387 129.99 -16.15 -19.61
C GLU A 387 128.72 -15.83 -20.42
N THR A 388 128.63 -16.25 -21.70
CA THR A 388 127.37 -16.18 -22.46
C THR A 388 126.32 -17.13 -21.92
N MET A 389 126.65 -18.42 -21.68
CA MET A 389 125.70 -19.37 -21.12
C MET A 389 125.19 -18.95 -19.73
N HIS A 390 126.01 -18.25 -18.93
CA HIS A 390 125.58 -17.72 -17.63
C HIS A 390 124.64 -16.52 -17.74
N ARG A 391 124.77 -15.67 -18.78
CA ARG A 391 123.74 -14.69 -19.14
C ARG A 391 122.45 -15.38 -19.59
N ASP A 392 122.53 -16.29 -20.55
CA ASP A 392 121.37 -16.96 -21.11
C ASP A 392 120.57 -17.70 -20.01
N CYS A 393 121.26 -18.34 -19.07
CA CYS A 393 120.63 -18.95 -17.89
C CYS A 393 120.05 -17.93 -16.89
N SER A 394 120.69 -16.77 -16.71
CA SER A 394 120.15 -15.65 -15.90
C SER A 394 118.86 -15.11 -16.50
N ASP A 395 118.83 -14.93 -17.81
CA ASP A 395 117.75 -14.23 -18.50
C ASP A 395 116.53 -15.17 -18.66
N LEU A 396 116.76 -16.46 -18.92
CA LEU A 396 115.74 -17.51 -18.83
C LEU A 396 115.19 -17.67 -17.40
N GLN A 397 116.03 -17.51 -16.36
CA GLN A 397 115.57 -17.55 -14.97
C GLN A 397 114.69 -16.33 -14.63
N GLN A 398 115.05 -15.13 -15.13
CA GLN A 398 114.22 -13.93 -15.01
C GLN A 398 112.88 -14.07 -15.75
N GLU A 399 112.87 -14.61 -16.97
CA GLU A 399 111.65 -14.86 -17.73
C GLU A 399 110.75 -15.90 -17.04
N ARG A 400 111.33 -16.98 -16.51
CA ARG A 400 110.61 -17.99 -15.72
C ARG A 400 109.94 -17.38 -14.49
N ASP A 401 110.66 -16.55 -13.73
CA ASP A 401 110.14 -15.94 -12.51
C ASP A 401 109.11 -14.84 -12.81
N ALA A 402 109.26 -14.13 -13.94
CA ALA A 402 108.24 -13.22 -14.46
C ALA A 402 106.94 -13.97 -14.85
N LEU A 403 107.04 -15.07 -15.61
CA LEU A 403 105.90 -15.93 -15.97
C LEU A 403 105.24 -16.57 -14.74
N GLN A 404 106.02 -16.90 -13.71
CA GLN A 404 105.50 -17.39 -12.43
C GLN A 404 104.71 -16.29 -11.68
N SER A 405 105.20 -15.05 -11.68
CA SER A 405 104.47 -13.91 -11.09
C SER A 405 103.17 -13.60 -11.85
N PHE A 406 103.18 -13.70 -13.18
CA PHE A 406 101.99 -13.47 -14.02
C PHE A 406 100.93 -14.58 -13.81
N ASN A 407 101.34 -15.83 -13.63
CA ASN A 407 100.42 -16.91 -13.25
C ASN A 407 99.77 -16.66 -11.88
N GLN A 408 100.53 -16.19 -10.90
CA GLN A 408 99.97 -15.83 -9.58
C GLN A 408 98.94 -14.68 -9.68
N GLN A 409 99.22 -13.67 -10.51
CA GLN A 409 98.26 -12.60 -10.80
C GLN A 409 96.98 -13.15 -11.47
N LEU A 410 97.12 -14.02 -12.49
CA LEU A 410 95.99 -14.69 -13.14
C LEU A 410 95.15 -15.52 -12.16
N GLN A 411 95.78 -16.28 -11.27
CA GLN A 411 95.07 -17.06 -10.25
C GLN A 411 94.31 -16.15 -9.29
N SER A 412 94.94 -15.07 -8.79
CA SER A 412 94.24 -14.12 -7.90
C SER A 412 93.05 -13.42 -8.58
N SER A 413 93.14 -13.10 -9.88
CA SER A 413 92.04 -12.57 -10.69
C SER A 413 90.91 -13.59 -10.89
N VAL A 414 91.25 -14.85 -11.17
CA VAL A 414 90.28 -15.95 -11.29
C VAL A 414 89.53 -16.20 -9.98
N ASP A 415 90.21 -16.13 -8.84
CA ASP A 415 89.58 -16.34 -7.53
C ASP A 415 88.71 -15.13 -7.10
N GLN A 416 89.14 -13.90 -7.41
CA GLN A 416 88.30 -12.71 -7.25
C GLN A 416 87.00 -12.81 -8.07
N LEU A 417 87.09 -13.22 -9.34
CA LEU A 417 85.92 -13.42 -10.20
C LEU A 417 84.99 -14.52 -9.69
N LYS A 418 85.49 -15.57 -9.02
CA LYS A 418 84.64 -16.56 -8.33
C LYS A 418 83.89 -15.93 -7.15
N THR A 419 84.55 -15.12 -6.32
CA THR A 419 83.89 -14.46 -5.19
C THR A 419 82.82 -13.47 -5.63
N ASP A 420 83.08 -12.71 -6.71
CA ASP A 420 82.11 -11.77 -7.26
C ASP A 420 80.92 -12.50 -7.92
N LEU A 421 81.15 -13.64 -8.57
CA LEU A 421 80.09 -14.49 -9.13
C LEU A 421 79.20 -15.11 -8.05
N HIS A 422 79.78 -15.58 -6.93
CA HIS A 422 79.00 -16.08 -5.79
C HIS A 422 78.14 -14.98 -5.17
N ARG A 423 78.69 -13.78 -4.97
CA ARG A 423 77.95 -12.63 -4.42
C ARG A 423 76.81 -12.16 -5.33
N ALA A 424 77.00 -12.27 -6.65
CA ALA A 424 75.94 -12.03 -7.63
C ALA A 424 74.84 -13.11 -7.56
N ALA A 425 75.19 -14.38 -7.32
CA ALA A 425 74.21 -15.45 -7.15
C ALA A 425 73.39 -15.30 -5.86
N GLU A 426 74.03 -14.93 -4.74
CA GLU A 426 73.38 -14.64 -3.46
C GLU A 426 72.37 -13.49 -3.57
N THR A 427 72.76 -12.37 -4.18
CA THR A 427 71.88 -11.21 -4.37
C THR A 427 70.72 -11.49 -5.34
N ILE A 428 70.92 -12.33 -6.36
CA ILE A 428 69.83 -12.84 -7.22
C ILE A 428 68.87 -13.74 -6.43
N ALA A 429 69.36 -14.56 -5.50
CA ALA A 429 68.52 -15.39 -4.65
C ALA A 429 67.68 -14.56 -3.67
N GLU A 430 68.26 -13.55 -3.01
CA GLU A 430 67.52 -12.61 -2.16
C GLU A 430 66.41 -11.89 -2.93
N LEU A 431 66.71 -11.39 -4.14
CA LEU A 431 65.72 -10.70 -4.97
C LEU A 431 64.57 -11.62 -5.37
N ARG A 432 64.85 -12.89 -5.70
CA ARG A 432 63.80 -13.88 -6.01
C ARG A 432 62.90 -14.17 -4.81
N MET A 433 63.44 -14.25 -3.59
CA MET A 433 62.60 -14.41 -2.39
C MET A 433 61.72 -13.18 -2.14
N ARG A 434 62.24 -11.96 -2.36
CA ARG A 434 61.44 -10.72 -2.19
C ARG A 434 60.33 -10.59 -3.23
N VAL A 435 60.58 -10.99 -4.48
CA VAL A 435 59.55 -11.04 -5.53
C VAL A 435 58.47 -12.07 -5.17
N ALA A 436 58.85 -13.30 -4.81
CA ALA A 436 57.88 -14.33 -4.43
C ALA A 436 57.06 -13.95 -3.17
N GLN A 437 57.66 -13.26 -2.20
CA GLN A 437 56.93 -12.71 -1.04
C GLN A 437 55.96 -11.61 -1.48
N GLN A 438 56.36 -10.70 -2.38
CA GLN A 438 55.49 -9.64 -2.87
C GLN A 438 54.31 -10.21 -3.70
N GLU A 439 54.55 -11.23 -4.53
CA GLU A 439 53.51 -11.92 -5.30
C GLU A 439 52.47 -12.60 -4.37
N GLU A 440 52.91 -13.19 -3.26
CA GLU A 440 52.03 -13.76 -2.23
C GLU A 440 51.30 -12.69 -1.41
N ASP A 441 51.97 -11.61 -1.00
CA ASP A 441 51.37 -10.46 -0.29
C ASP A 441 50.33 -9.73 -1.17
N GLU A 442 50.53 -9.65 -2.49
CA GLU A 442 49.59 -9.07 -3.45
C GLU A 442 48.40 -10.01 -3.72
N ARG A 443 48.65 -11.32 -3.82
CA ARG A 443 47.59 -12.33 -3.90
C ARG A 443 46.64 -12.28 -2.71
N GLN A 444 47.17 -12.22 -1.49
CA GLN A 444 46.36 -12.18 -0.28
C GLN A 444 45.46 -10.94 -0.24
N ARG A 445 45.91 -9.79 -0.74
CA ARG A 445 45.05 -8.59 -0.88
C ARG A 445 43.95 -8.77 -1.92
N GLN A 446 44.23 -9.45 -3.04
CA GLN A 446 43.21 -9.74 -4.05
C GLN A 446 42.14 -10.70 -3.51
N GLU A 447 42.54 -11.71 -2.72
CA GLU A 447 41.61 -12.62 -2.04
C GLU A 447 40.79 -11.89 -0.94
N GLU A 448 41.40 -11.00 -0.16
CA GLU A 448 40.69 -10.14 0.82
C GLU A 448 39.72 -9.15 0.17
N GLU A 449 40.09 -8.53 -0.97
CA GLU A 449 39.25 -7.59 -1.70
C GLU A 449 38.09 -8.28 -2.42
N ALA A 450 38.32 -9.44 -3.03
CA ALA A 450 37.24 -10.27 -3.61
C ALA A 450 36.21 -10.67 -2.53
N LEU A 451 36.68 -11.10 -1.35
CA LEU A 451 35.81 -11.40 -0.21
C LEU A 451 35.10 -10.17 0.38
N ARG A 452 35.60 -8.95 0.12
CA ARG A 452 34.91 -7.70 0.48
C ARG A 452 33.77 -7.42 -0.49
N VAL A 453 34.04 -7.51 -1.80
CA VAL A 453 33.05 -7.32 -2.87
C VAL A 453 31.92 -8.36 -2.78
N GLU A 454 32.21 -9.64 -2.56
CA GLU A 454 31.18 -10.68 -2.40
C GLU A 454 30.21 -10.39 -1.22
N ARG A 455 30.69 -9.71 -0.17
CA ARG A 455 29.86 -9.22 0.95
C ARG A 455 29.05 -7.97 0.56
N GLU A 456 29.69 -6.99 -0.05
CA GLU A 456 29.04 -5.76 -0.53
C GLU A 456 27.91 -6.07 -1.54
N GLU A 457 28.13 -7.04 -2.44
CA GLU A 457 27.11 -7.56 -3.37
C GLU A 457 26.00 -8.33 -2.64
N SER A 458 26.33 -9.18 -1.67
CA SER A 458 25.33 -9.93 -0.89
C SER A 458 24.41 -9.01 -0.08
N GLU A 459 24.98 -8.02 0.61
CA GLU A 459 24.24 -7.02 1.39
C GLU A 459 23.36 -6.14 0.49
N MET A 460 23.85 -5.78 -0.72
CA MET A 460 23.04 -5.07 -1.72
C MET A 460 21.86 -5.93 -2.23
N ILE A 461 22.08 -7.22 -2.50
CA ILE A 461 21.03 -8.14 -2.96
C ILE A 461 19.95 -8.36 -1.88
N GLU A 462 20.32 -8.52 -0.61
CA GLU A 462 19.34 -8.61 0.48
C GLU A 462 18.56 -7.30 0.67
N SER A 463 19.23 -6.15 0.55
CA SER A 463 18.57 -4.84 0.59
C SER A 463 17.55 -4.65 -0.53
N VAL A 464 17.93 -4.88 -1.78
CA VAL A 464 17.04 -4.78 -2.97
C VAL A 464 15.88 -5.78 -2.89
N LYS A 465 16.11 -6.98 -2.34
CA LYS A 465 15.05 -7.97 -2.11
C LYS A 465 14.05 -7.49 -1.05
N SER A 466 14.53 -6.95 0.07
CA SER A 466 13.69 -6.33 1.11
C SER A 466 12.87 -5.17 0.53
N GLU A 467 13.49 -4.30 -0.27
CA GLU A 467 12.84 -3.17 -0.93
C GLU A 467 11.70 -3.64 -1.85
N MET A 468 11.94 -4.66 -2.67
CA MET A 468 10.89 -5.25 -3.52
C MET A 468 9.77 -5.92 -2.70
N GLU A 469 10.08 -6.58 -1.57
CA GLU A 469 9.08 -7.16 -0.67
C GLU A 469 8.21 -6.07 0.00
N LYS A 470 8.79 -4.92 0.36
CA LYS A 470 8.05 -3.74 0.84
C LYS A 470 7.13 -3.16 -0.24
N GLN A 471 7.61 -3.00 -1.47
CA GLN A 471 6.78 -2.49 -2.58
C GLN A 471 5.61 -3.43 -2.90
N ILE A 472 5.82 -4.75 -2.84
CA ILE A 472 4.75 -5.75 -2.97
C ILE A 472 3.75 -5.68 -1.81
N ALA A 473 4.19 -5.36 -0.58
CA ALA A 473 3.30 -5.14 0.55
C ALA A 473 2.47 -3.85 0.40
N GLN A 474 3.10 -2.73 -0.01
CA GLN A 474 2.42 -1.46 -0.28
C GLN A 474 1.35 -1.59 -1.37
N LEU A 475 1.64 -2.33 -2.46
CA LEU A 475 0.65 -2.63 -3.51
C LEU A 475 -0.53 -3.46 -2.98
N LYS A 476 -0.29 -4.43 -2.09
CA LYS A 476 -1.38 -5.20 -1.45
C LYS A 476 -2.22 -4.34 -0.51
N ASP A 477 -1.61 -3.53 0.33
CA ASP A 477 -2.34 -2.65 1.24
C ASP A 477 -3.13 -1.57 0.47
N SER A 478 -2.59 -1.06 -0.65
CA SER A 478 -3.31 -0.16 -1.56
C SER A 478 -4.51 -0.84 -2.24
N LEU A 479 -4.37 -2.09 -2.69
CA LEU A 479 -5.48 -2.85 -3.29
C LEU A 479 -6.53 -3.22 -2.25
N ASN A 480 -6.13 -3.57 -1.03
CA ASN A 480 -7.04 -3.82 0.09
C ASN A 480 -7.82 -2.54 0.47
N ALA A 481 -7.17 -1.38 0.48
CA ALA A 481 -7.85 -0.09 0.71
C ALA A 481 -8.87 0.24 -0.39
N GLN A 482 -8.56 -0.06 -1.66
CA GLN A 482 -9.53 0.06 -2.77
C GLN A 482 -10.71 -0.90 -2.62
N ILE A 483 -10.46 -2.16 -2.21
CA ILE A 483 -11.54 -3.13 -1.92
C ILE A 483 -12.43 -2.61 -0.80
N ILE A 484 -11.87 -2.10 0.30
CA ILE A 484 -12.64 -1.53 1.43
C ILE A 484 -13.46 -0.30 1.00
N SER A 485 -12.92 0.56 0.12
CA SER A 485 -13.68 1.67 -0.47
C SER A 485 -14.90 1.17 -1.25
N LEU A 486 -14.69 0.22 -2.17
CA LEU A 486 -15.75 -0.36 -3.00
C LEU A 486 -16.79 -1.13 -2.16
N GLU A 487 -16.38 -1.81 -1.09
CA GLU A 487 -17.29 -2.46 -0.14
C GLU A 487 -18.12 -1.43 0.64
N SER A 488 -17.52 -0.29 1.03
CA SER A 488 -18.24 0.82 1.67
C SER A 488 -19.21 1.50 0.71
N GLU A 489 -18.79 1.76 -0.53
CA GLU A 489 -19.63 2.33 -1.60
C GLU A 489 -20.84 1.42 -1.91
N LEU A 490 -20.63 0.11 -2.03
CA LEU A 490 -21.71 -0.87 -2.20
C LEU A 490 -22.66 -0.93 -0.98
N GLU A 491 -22.16 -0.73 0.23
CA GLU A 491 -22.99 -0.67 1.43
C GLU A 491 -23.76 0.66 1.53
N GLU A 492 -23.21 1.77 1.03
CA GLU A 492 -23.93 3.03 0.86
C GLU A 492 -24.99 2.96 -0.26
N GLU A 493 -24.72 2.28 -1.37
CA GLU A 493 -25.72 1.96 -2.40
C GLU A 493 -26.86 1.10 -1.84
N ARG A 494 -26.55 0.06 -1.05
CA ARG A 494 -27.58 -0.73 -0.34
C ARG A 494 -28.39 0.13 0.61
N ASN A 495 -27.74 0.96 1.43
CA ASN A 495 -28.42 1.82 2.40
C ASN A 495 -29.28 2.91 1.72
N THR A 496 -28.84 3.47 0.58
CA THR A 496 -29.65 4.40 -0.21
C THR A 496 -30.79 3.69 -0.94
N SER A 497 -30.57 2.48 -1.47
CA SER A 497 -31.63 1.64 -2.05
C SER A 497 -32.70 1.27 -1.01
N VAL A 498 -32.31 0.89 0.22
CA VAL A 498 -33.25 0.62 1.33
C VAL A 498 -34.01 1.89 1.73
N LYS A 499 -33.35 3.06 1.80
CA LYS A 499 -34.03 4.35 2.02
C LYS A 499 -35.02 4.67 0.91
N GLN A 500 -34.67 4.45 -0.35
CA GLN A 500 -35.57 4.63 -1.51
C GLN A 500 -36.74 3.65 -1.48
N GLN A 501 -36.53 2.37 -1.13
CA GLN A 501 -37.60 1.39 -0.94
C GLN A 501 -38.55 1.80 0.19
N HIS A 502 -38.02 2.27 1.32
CA HIS A 502 -38.83 2.75 2.43
C HIS A 502 -39.59 4.05 2.08
N GLU A 503 -38.99 4.96 1.29
CA GLU A 503 -39.69 6.14 0.80
C GLU A 503 -40.77 5.78 -0.24
N LEU A 504 -40.52 4.81 -1.13
CA LEU A 504 -41.51 4.29 -2.07
C LEU A 504 -42.66 3.58 -1.33
N GLN A 505 -42.35 2.80 -0.29
CA GLN A 505 -43.36 2.20 0.59
C GLN A 505 -44.19 3.30 1.28
N LYS A 506 -43.55 4.31 1.87
CA LYS A 506 -44.25 5.45 2.48
C LYS A 506 -45.11 6.21 1.46
N ARG A 507 -44.61 6.44 0.25
CA ARG A 507 -45.37 7.06 -0.86
C ARG A 507 -46.55 6.19 -1.29
N LEU A 508 -46.43 4.85 -1.25
CA LEU A 508 -47.53 3.91 -1.46
C LEU A 508 -48.55 3.96 -0.31
N GLU A 509 -48.11 3.95 0.95
CA GLU A 509 -48.97 4.07 2.13
C GLU A 509 -49.72 5.41 2.15
N GLU A 510 -49.05 6.51 1.81
CA GLU A 510 -49.68 7.82 1.59
C GLU A 510 -50.65 7.79 0.39
N ALA A 511 -50.30 7.15 -0.72
CA ALA A 511 -51.17 7.04 -1.89
C ALA A 511 -52.41 6.19 -1.60
N THR A 512 -52.29 5.08 -0.88
CA THR A 512 -53.40 4.24 -0.41
C THR A 512 -54.23 4.95 0.67
N SER A 513 -53.62 5.74 1.54
CA SER A 513 -54.34 6.60 2.50
C SER A 513 -55.13 7.70 1.78
N ARG A 514 -54.53 8.35 0.77
CA ARG A 514 -55.21 9.32 -0.10
C ARG A 514 -56.27 8.67 -0.97
N LEU A 515 -56.07 7.43 -1.41
CA LEU A 515 -57.06 6.65 -2.17
C LEU A 515 -58.25 6.30 -1.27
N SER A 516 -58.03 5.74 -0.07
CA SER A 516 -59.11 5.40 0.85
C SER A 516 -59.86 6.64 1.34
N ALA A 517 -59.16 7.76 1.59
CA ALA A 517 -59.79 9.06 1.82
C ALA A 517 -60.61 9.52 0.61
N SER A 518 -60.05 9.45 -0.61
CA SER A 518 -60.72 9.81 -1.86
C SER A 518 -61.91 8.90 -2.17
N GLU A 519 -61.88 7.62 -1.81
CA GLU A 519 -62.98 6.66 -1.92
C GLU A 519 -64.07 6.94 -0.88
N SER A 520 -63.70 7.31 0.36
CA SER A 520 -64.65 7.78 1.37
C SER A 520 -65.31 9.10 0.95
N GLU A 521 -64.56 10.02 0.35
CA GLU A 521 -65.09 11.24 -0.24
C GLU A 521 -65.88 10.96 -1.51
N MET A 522 -65.49 10.00 -2.35
CA MET A 522 -66.18 9.66 -3.59
C MET A 522 -67.49 8.94 -3.28
N THR A 523 -67.53 8.05 -2.29
CA THR A 523 -68.77 7.41 -1.81
C THR A 523 -69.67 8.43 -1.10
N ALA A 524 -69.14 9.29 -0.22
CA ALA A 524 -69.89 10.40 0.36
C ALA A 524 -70.39 11.40 -0.70
N GLN A 525 -69.58 11.69 -1.72
CA GLN A 525 -69.96 12.51 -2.87
C GLN A 525 -70.94 11.78 -3.78
N LEU A 526 -70.90 10.45 -3.91
CA LEU A 526 -71.85 9.65 -4.69
C LEU A 526 -73.20 9.63 -3.97
N VAL A 527 -73.27 9.32 -2.68
CA VAL A 527 -74.49 9.45 -1.87
C VAL A 527 -75.04 10.88 -1.94
N LYS A 528 -74.17 11.90 -1.87
CA LYS A 528 -74.54 13.32 -2.01
C LYS A 528 -74.90 13.71 -3.44
N LYS A 529 -74.40 13.01 -4.48
CA LYS A 529 -74.74 13.16 -5.89
C LYS A 529 -76.00 12.38 -6.26
N GLU A 530 -76.34 11.28 -5.60
CA GLU A 530 -77.60 10.53 -5.71
C GLU A 530 -78.73 11.29 -5.01
N ALA A 531 -78.49 11.78 -3.79
CA ALA A 531 -79.40 12.69 -3.08
C ALA A 531 -79.57 14.04 -3.80
N LYS A 532 -78.62 14.44 -4.66
CA LYS A 532 -78.78 15.55 -5.61
C LYS A 532 -79.45 15.11 -6.91
N LEU A 533 -79.09 13.99 -7.53
CA LEU A 533 -79.64 13.51 -8.80
C LEU A 533 -81.11 13.12 -8.68
N THR A 534 -81.54 12.55 -7.56
CA THR A 534 -82.98 12.35 -7.26
C THR A 534 -83.74 13.68 -7.22
N LYS A 535 -83.18 14.71 -6.55
CA LYS A 535 -83.73 16.07 -6.57
C LYS A 535 -83.58 16.78 -7.93
N GLN A 536 -82.54 16.43 -8.70
CA GLN A 536 -82.16 17.10 -9.94
C GLN A 536 -82.80 16.47 -11.17
N LEU A 537 -83.24 15.20 -11.14
CA LEU A 537 -84.23 14.64 -12.06
C LEU A 537 -85.57 15.38 -11.89
N GLN A 538 -86.06 15.46 -10.65
CA GLN A 538 -87.29 16.19 -10.30
C GLN A 538 -87.23 17.69 -10.64
N ALA A 539 -86.02 18.25 -10.81
CA ALA A 539 -85.79 19.60 -11.30
C ALA A 539 -85.51 19.67 -12.81
N SER A 540 -84.88 18.66 -13.42
CA SER A 540 -84.56 18.61 -14.85
C SER A 540 -85.76 18.24 -15.71
N GLU A 541 -86.71 17.45 -15.20
CA GLU A 541 -88.04 17.33 -15.80
C GLU A 541 -88.72 18.71 -15.92
N LYS A 542 -88.55 19.57 -14.91
CA LYS A 542 -89.07 20.95 -14.90
C LYS A 542 -88.19 21.96 -15.67
N ALA A 543 -86.90 21.68 -15.87
CA ALA A 543 -85.96 22.58 -16.54
C ALA A 543 -85.74 22.24 -18.02
N ALA A 544 -85.85 20.99 -18.44
CA ALA A 544 -85.87 20.60 -19.86
C ALA A 544 -87.07 21.23 -20.58
N SER A 545 -88.22 21.31 -19.90
CA SER A 545 -89.39 22.12 -20.29
C SER A 545 -89.12 23.63 -20.46
N LYS A 546 -87.91 24.11 -20.14
CA LYS A 546 -87.52 25.54 -20.15
C LYS A 546 -86.22 25.84 -20.90
N ALA A 547 -85.33 24.85 -21.05
CA ALA A 547 -84.07 24.98 -21.77
C ALA A 547 -84.26 24.97 -23.29
N VAL A 548 -85.27 24.24 -23.79
CA VAL A 548 -85.62 24.21 -25.22
C VAL A 548 -85.97 25.62 -25.73
N SER A 549 -86.68 26.43 -24.95
CA SER A 549 -87.04 27.82 -25.32
C SER A 549 -85.94 28.86 -25.09
N LEU A 550 -84.68 28.45 -24.96
CA LEU A 550 -83.52 29.33 -24.72
C LEU A 550 -82.33 29.04 -25.66
N LEU A 551 -82.28 27.85 -26.28
CA LEU A 551 -81.28 27.55 -27.30
C LEU A 551 -81.54 28.35 -28.59
N ASP A 552 -82.81 28.47 -29.00
CA ASP A 552 -83.28 29.31 -30.11
C ASP A 552 -82.80 30.78 -30.01
N GLN A 553 -82.43 31.24 -28.81
CA GLN A 553 -82.06 32.64 -28.53
C GLN A 553 -80.54 32.88 -28.44
N LYS A 554 -79.70 31.85 -28.60
CA LYS A 554 -78.22 31.98 -28.58
C LYS A 554 -77.53 31.75 -29.92
N GLU A 555 -78.23 31.20 -30.91
CA GLU A 555 -77.68 31.02 -32.25
C GLU A 555 -77.53 32.35 -33.03
N GLU A 556 -78.27 33.39 -32.63
CA GLU A 556 -78.15 34.75 -33.18
C GLU A 556 -76.85 35.48 -32.76
N GLU A 557 -76.32 35.22 -31.56
CA GLU A 557 -75.13 35.91 -31.04
C GLU A 557 -73.83 35.43 -31.70
N VAL A 558 -73.76 34.16 -32.08
CA VAL A 558 -72.55 33.54 -32.69
C VAL A 558 -72.18 34.19 -34.02
N GLN A 559 -73.16 34.71 -34.77
CA GLN A 559 -72.93 35.36 -36.07
C GLN A 559 -72.18 36.69 -35.95
N GLN A 560 -72.22 37.37 -34.80
CA GLN A 560 -71.58 38.68 -34.62
C GLN A 560 -70.07 38.59 -34.40
N LEU A 561 -69.59 37.50 -33.78
CA LEU A 561 -68.17 37.35 -33.42
C LEU A 561 -67.26 37.03 -34.61
N GLN A 562 -67.80 36.52 -35.72
CA GLN A 562 -67.00 36.19 -36.91
C GLN A 562 -66.46 37.43 -37.66
N ALA A 563 -67.05 38.61 -37.45
CA ALA A 563 -66.61 39.86 -38.09
C ALA A 563 -65.25 40.37 -37.57
N VAL A 564 -64.95 40.14 -36.28
CA VAL A 564 -63.78 40.73 -35.59
C VAL A 564 -62.44 40.11 -36.03
N ILE A 565 -62.47 38.88 -36.56
CA ILE A 565 -61.28 38.10 -36.93
C ILE A 565 -60.61 38.61 -38.23
N ALA A 566 -61.27 39.50 -38.97
CA ALA A 566 -60.75 40.03 -40.24
C ALA A 566 -59.57 41.01 -40.07
N ASP A 567 -59.69 41.99 -39.15
CA ASP A 567 -58.76 43.13 -39.05
C ASP A 567 -57.34 42.75 -38.60
N MET A 568 -57.18 41.67 -37.83
CA MET A 568 -55.89 41.27 -37.24
C MET A 568 -54.83 40.80 -38.26
N ARG A 569 -55.16 40.69 -39.55
CA ARG A 569 -54.25 40.16 -40.58
C ARG A 569 -53.43 41.20 -41.35
N GLU A 570 -53.70 42.49 -41.17
CA GLU A 570 -53.01 43.54 -41.96
C GLU A 570 -51.68 44.01 -41.34
N THR A 571 -51.49 43.85 -40.03
CA THR A 571 -50.36 44.44 -39.27
C THR A 571 -49.00 43.78 -39.49
N MET A 572 -48.94 42.49 -39.86
CA MET A 572 -47.68 41.71 -39.92
C MET A 572 -46.78 42.00 -41.14
N LYS A 573 -47.14 42.93 -42.03
CA LYS A 573 -46.41 43.19 -43.29
C LYS A 573 -45.25 44.19 -43.22
N LYS A 574 -44.92 44.76 -42.05
CA LYS A 574 -43.99 45.90 -41.94
C LYS A 574 -42.55 45.59 -41.48
N ASN A 575 -42.26 44.40 -40.98
CA ASN A 575 -40.99 44.13 -40.29
C ASN A 575 -39.88 43.52 -41.17
N LYS A 576 -40.01 43.55 -42.51
CA LYS A 576 -39.05 42.93 -43.45
C LYS A 576 -38.26 43.96 -44.27
N VAL A 577 -37.53 44.84 -43.57
CA VAL A 577 -36.69 45.91 -44.16
C VAL A 577 -35.33 46.07 -43.44
N ALA A 578 -35.17 45.48 -42.25
CA ALA A 578 -33.94 45.57 -41.44
C ALA A 578 -32.94 44.42 -41.71
N GLU A 579 -33.01 43.81 -42.89
CA GLU A 579 -32.24 42.62 -43.29
C GLU A 579 -31.21 42.97 -44.39
N ASP A 580 -31.45 44.05 -45.17
CA ASP A 580 -30.69 44.40 -46.37
C ASP A 580 -29.50 45.37 -46.11
N GLU A 581 -29.32 45.89 -44.88
CA GLU A 581 -28.31 46.93 -44.57
C GLU A 581 -26.93 46.38 -44.13
N ALA A 582 -26.69 45.07 -44.21
CA ALA A 582 -25.48 44.41 -43.72
C ALA A 582 -24.50 43.91 -44.81
N GLU A 583 -24.81 44.11 -46.09
CA GLU A 583 -24.08 43.47 -47.21
C GLU A 583 -23.01 44.38 -47.88
N GLU A 584 -22.91 45.67 -47.51
CA GLU A 584 -22.08 46.67 -48.22
C GLU A 584 -20.62 46.81 -47.73
N GLU A 585 -20.22 46.29 -46.56
CA GLU A 585 -18.85 46.51 -46.00
C GLU A 585 -17.74 45.64 -46.62
N MET A 586 -18.04 44.70 -47.54
CA MET A 586 -17.07 43.69 -47.99
C MET A 586 -16.13 44.14 -49.14
N ASP A 587 -16.52 45.12 -49.96
CA ASP A 587 -15.86 45.41 -51.25
C ASP A 587 -14.58 46.29 -51.15
N GLU A 588 -14.36 47.05 -50.06
CA GLU A 588 -13.32 48.09 -50.04
C GLU A 588 -11.87 47.55 -49.96
N LEU A 589 -11.65 46.34 -49.43
CA LEU A 589 -10.30 45.79 -49.19
C LEU A 589 -9.53 45.36 -50.46
N HIS A 590 -10.18 45.30 -51.63
CA HIS A 590 -9.56 44.74 -52.83
C HIS A 590 -8.67 45.73 -53.62
N HIS A 591 -8.61 47.01 -53.27
CA HIS A 591 -8.03 48.05 -54.14
C HIS A 591 -6.53 48.38 -53.88
N GLU A 592 -5.95 48.02 -52.74
CA GLU A 592 -4.65 48.55 -52.28
C GLU A 592 -3.42 47.83 -52.88
N ASN A 593 -3.59 46.74 -53.64
CA ASN A 593 -2.51 45.82 -54.00
C ASN A 593 -1.81 46.08 -55.36
N GLU A 594 -2.28 47.04 -56.18
CA GLU A 594 -1.71 47.26 -57.53
C GLU A 594 -0.53 48.26 -57.59
N GLU A 595 -0.30 49.11 -56.57
CA GLU A 595 0.57 50.30 -56.72
C GLU A 595 2.09 50.00 -56.67
N LEU A 596 2.51 48.86 -56.11
CA LEU A 596 3.93 48.58 -55.80
C LEU A 596 4.87 48.40 -57.00
N HIS A 597 4.36 48.13 -58.20
CA HIS A 597 5.17 47.49 -59.25
C HIS A 597 6.05 48.42 -60.12
N ALA A 598 5.92 49.75 -59.99
CA ALA A 598 6.33 50.70 -61.05
C ALA A 598 7.78 51.27 -61.01
N GLN A 599 8.51 51.19 -59.89
CA GLN A 599 9.65 52.11 -59.66
C GLN A 599 11.07 51.61 -60.02
N LEU A 600 11.26 50.35 -60.43
CA LEU A 600 12.60 49.71 -60.42
C LEU A 600 13.50 49.88 -61.67
N GLU A 601 13.02 50.41 -62.80
CA GLU A 601 13.71 50.19 -64.10
C GLU A 601 14.79 51.24 -64.50
N LEU A 602 14.78 52.44 -63.94
CA LEU A 602 15.40 53.62 -64.60
C LEU A 602 16.95 53.74 -64.51
N MET A 603 17.59 53.19 -63.48
CA MET A 603 18.88 53.70 -62.97
C MET A 603 20.18 53.11 -63.59
N ARG A 604 20.11 52.23 -64.60
CA ARG A 604 21.19 51.23 -64.84
C ARG A 604 22.25 51.51 -65.93
N LYS A 605 22.17 52.60 -66.72
CA LYS A 605 22.63 52.52 -68.13
C LYS A 605 23.87 53.29 -68.61
N GLU A 606 24.23 54.47 -68.08
CA GLU A 606 24.89 55.47 -68.96
C GLU A 606 26.44 55.59 -68.95
N ASN A 607 27.14 55.54 -67.80
CA ASN A 607 28.26 56.48 -67.61
C ASN A 607 29.67 55.87 -67.36
N ALA A 608 30.19 55.02 -68.26
CA ALA A 608 31.51 54.36 -68.09
C ALA A 608 32.45 54.28 -69.31
N GLU A 609 32.15 54.96 -70.43
CA GLU A 609 32.94 54.91 -71.69
C GLU A 609 34.36 55.52 -71.59
N MET A 610 34.69 56.15 -70.46
CA MET A 610 35.91 56.95 -70.22
C MET A 610 37.26 56.19 -70.31
N LYS A 611 37.25 54.84 -70.39
CA LYS A 611 38.44 53.98 -70.16
C LYS A 611 39.49 53.92 -71.28
N ALA A 612 39.29 54.56 -72.43
CA ALA A 612 39.93 54.17 -73.69
C ALA A 612 41.19 54.94 -74.17
N LYS A 613 41.75 55.90 -73.42
CA LYS A 613 42.67 56.93 -73.99
C LYS A 613 44.19 56.82 -73.74
N LEU A 614 44.70 55.80 -73.03
CA LEU A 614 46.07 55.82 -72.47
C LEU A 614 47.16 55.01 -73.22
N ALA A 615 46.88 54.39 -74.38
CA ALA A 615 47.72 53.30 -74.92
C ALA A 615 48.85 53.66 -75.92
N ASN A 616 49.01 54.92 -76.35
CA ASN A 616 49.71 55.27 -77.61
C ASN A 616 51.09 55.97 -77.46
N MET A 617 52.02 55.51 -76.61
CA MET A 617 53.21 56.35 -76.26
C MET A 617 54.60 55.71 -76.10
N ALA A 618 54.84 54.44 -76.46
CA ALA A 618 56.07 53.73 -76.06
C ALA A 618 57.08 53.33 -77.17
N ASP A 619 56.71 53.29 -78.46
CA ASP A 619 57.48 52.59 -79.51
C ASP A 619 58.84 53.24 -79.91
N ASP A 620 59.07 54.52 -79.62
CA ASP A 620 60.16 55.29 -80.24
C ASP A 620 61.57 55.08 -79.64
N SER A 621 61.71 54.37 -78.51
CA SER A 621 63.01 54.29 -77.80
C SER A 621 64.02 53.28 -78.39
N GLU A 622 63.60 52.41 -79.29
CA GLU A 622 64.28 51.12 -79.53
C GLU A 622 65.59 51.24 -80.35
N LYS A 623 65.69 52.19 -81.28
CA LYS A 623 66.67 52.13 -82.38
C LYS A 623 67.93 52.99 -82.19
N LEU A 624 68.05 53.71 -81.07
CA LEU A 624 69.31 54.37 -80.67
C LEU A 624 70.34 53.37 -80.08
N GLY A 625 69.93 52.15 -79.74
CA GLY A 625 70.79 51.16 -79.11
C GLY A 625 71.91 50.63 -80.01
N GLY A 626 71.61 50.29 -81.26
CA GLY A 626 72.43 49.37 -82.07
C GLY A 626 73.90 49.74 -82.33
N LEU A 627 74.25 51.04 -82.32
CA LEU A 627 75.65 51.50 -82.52
C LEU A 627 76.29 52.11 -81.28
N LYS A 628 75.50 52.40 -80.24
CA LYS A 628 76.05 52.55 -78.89
C LYS A 628 76.53 51.19 -78.39
N MET A 629 75.74 50.14 -78.65
CA MET A 629 75.95 48.74 -78.25
C MET A 629 77.34 48.17 -78.53
N GLU A 630 78.07 48.55 -79.59
CA GLU A 630 79.34 47.88 -79.93
C GLU A 630 80.56 48.41 -79.16
N ILE A 631 80.67 49.73 -79.00
CA ILE A 631 81.69 50.32 -78.10
C ILE A 631 81.28 50.08 -76.65
N GLN A 632 79.97 50.18 -76.37
CA GLN A 632 79.40 49.73 -75.11
C GLN A 632 79.69 48.25 -74.87
N LEU A 633 79.75 47.36 -75.87
CA LEU A 633 79.97 45.91 -75.72
C LEU A 633 81.34 45.56 -75.12
N LEU A 634 82.40 46.29 -75.48
CA LEU A 634 83.76 45.99 -75.01
C LEU A 634 84.08 46.66 -73.67
N GLU A 635 83.55 47.86 -73.43
CA GLU A 635 83.54 48.43 -72.08
C GLU A 635 82.59 47.64 -71.16
N GLU A 636 81.47 47.14 -71.69
CA GLU A 636 80.62 46.15 -71.04
C GLU A 636 81.32 44.81 -70.88
N GLU A 637 82.22 44.31 -71.72
CA GLU A 637 82.87 43.03 -71.42
C GLU A 637 83.77 43.15 -70.20
N ARG A 638 84.51 44.25 -70.06
CA ARG A 638 85.29 44.52 -68.86
C ARG A 638 84.41 44.95 -67.66
N GLN A 639 83.31 45.66 -67.89
CA GLN A 639 82.33 45.98 -66.84
C GLN A 639 81.46 44.79 -66.47
N ARG A 640 81.21 43.81 -67.35
CA ARG A 640 80.52 42.53 -67.11
C ARG A 640 81.45 41.58 -66.40
N GLU A 641 82.75 41.55 -66.68
CA GLU A 641 83.68 40.72 -65.91
C GLU A 641 83.85 41.30 -64.50
N LYS A 642 84.01 42.63 -64.38
CA LYS A 642 84.01 43.31 -63.08
C LYS A 642 82.65 43.19 -62.37
N ALA A 643 81.53 43.34 -63.07
CA ALA A 643 80.18 43.17 -62.53
C ALA A 643 79.73 41.70 -62.47
N LEU A 644 80.48 40.72 -62.98
CA LEU A 644 80.28 39.30 -62.68
C LEU A 644 80.99 38.95 -61.38
N LEU A 645 82.12 39.60 -61.07
CA LEU A 645 82.76 39.49 -59.76
C LEU A 645 82.00 40.31 -58.71
N GLU A 646 81.56 41.53 -59.04
CA GLU A 646 80.71 42.32 -58.15
C GLU A 646 79.30 41.72 -58.07
N SER A 647 78.65 41.27 -59.15
CA SER A 647 77.38 40.52 -59.05
C SER A 647 77.53 39.14 -58.41
N ALA A 648 78.66 38.43 -58.53
CA ALA A 648 78.84 37.19 -57.76
C ALA A 648 79.06 37.47 -56.27
N ASN A 649 79.71 38.58 -55.91
CA ASN A 649 79.86 39.02 -54.53
C ASN A 649 78.56 39.60 -53.97
N GLU A 650 77.82 40.38 -54.75
CA GLU A 650 76.51 40.92 -54.44
C GLU A 650 75.51 39.76 -54.32
N ALA A 651 75.38 38.88 -55.30
CA ALA A 651 74.55 37.67 -55.22
C ALA A 651 74.99 36.70 -54.12
N SER A 652 76.28 36.63 -53.74
CA SER A 652 76.70 35.89 -52.55
C SER A 652 76.32 36.61 -51.25
N SER A 653 76.26 37.94 -51.25
CA SER A 653 75.82 38.76 -50.12
C SER A 653 74.30 38.81 -50.00
N GLU A 654 73.57 38.81 -51.12
CA GLU A 654 72.13 38.69 -51.25
C GLU A 654 71.70 37.27 -50.92
N SER A 655 72.44 36.24 -51.35
CA SER A 655 72.24 34.86 -50.88
C SER A 655 72.51 34.73 -49.38
N PHE A 656 73.53 35.40 -48.84
CA PHE A 656 73.76 35.42 -47.39
C PHE A 656 72.67 36.19 -46.62
N ILE A 657 72.19 37.32 -47.16
CA ILE A 657 71.08 38.10 -46.61
C ILE A 657 69.77 37.31 -46.71
N GLN A 658 69.51 36.65 -47.84
CA GLN A 658 68.36 35.76 -48.06
C GLN A 658 68.42 34.58 -47.10
N VAL A 659 69.55 33.90 -46.95
CA VAL A 659 69.72 32.82 -45.96
C VAL A 659 69.58 33.34 -44.53
N SER A 660 69.99 34.58 -44.24
CA SER A 660 69.74 35.21 -42.94
C SER A 660 68.25 35.53 -42.73
N LEU A 661 67.55 36.03 -43.76
CA LEU A 661 66.11 36.33 -43.74
C LEU A 661 65.27 35.07 -43.68
N GLU A 662 65.64 34.01 -44.40
CA GLU A 662 65.03 32.68 -44.33
C GLU A 662 65.27 32.03 -42.98
N ARG A 663 66.48 32.14 -42.42
CA ARG A 663 66.79 31.72 -41.04
C ARG A 663 65.96 32.48 -40.02
N ASP A 664 65.84 33.79 -40.15
CA ASP A 664 65.15 34.63 -39.16
C ASP A 664 63.63 34.57 -39.32
N ALA A 665 63.11 34.35 -40.54
CA ALA A 665 61.72 33.96 -40.78
C ALA A 665 61.42 32.53 -40.30
N ALA A 666 62.38 31.60 -40.38
CA ALA A 666 62.25 30.28 -39.78
C ALA A 666 62.24 30.35 -38.25
N LYS A 667 63.07 31.22 -37.64
CA LYS A 667 62.99 31.51 -36.19
C LYS A 667 61.65 32.13 -35.82
N ALA A 668 61.16 33.12 -36.58
CA ALA A 668 59.85 33.71 -36.34
C ALA A 668 58.75 32.65 -36.39
N ARG A 669 58.73 31.78 -37.41
CA ARG A 669 57.80 30.64 -37.48
C ARG A 669 57.97 29.66 -36.32
N VAL A 670 59.19 29.41 -35.85
CA VAL A 670 59.42 28.58 -34.65
C VAL A 670 58.84 29.25 -33.41
N GLN A 671 59.02 30.56 -33.23
CA GLN A 671 58.45 31.32 -32.12
C GLN A 671 56.92 31.40 -32.20
N ASP A 672 56.34 31.57 -33.39
CA ASP A 672 54.90 31.53 -33.63
C ASP A 672 54.33 30.14 -33.29
N LEU A 673 55.03 29.06 -33.67
CA LEU A 673 54.65 27.68 -33.36
C LEU A 673 54.85 27.33 -31.87
N GLU A 674 55.91 27.83 -31.22
CA GLU A 674 56.12 27.73 -29.78
C GLU A 674 55.01 28.46 -29.01
N GLN A 675 54.58 29.64 -29.49
CA GLN A 675 53.47 30.40 -28.91
C GLN A 675 52.11 29.71 -29.15
N GLN A 676 51.88 29.13 -30.33
CA GLN A 676 50.68 28.33 -30.62
C GLN A 676 50.63 27.05 -29.78
N LEU A 677 51.77 26.39 -29.58
CA LEU A 677 51.90 25.20 -28.73
C LEU A 677 51.69 25.55 -27.24
N ALA A 678 52.20 26.70 -26.79
CA ALA A 678 51.94 27.21 -25.44
C ALA A 678 50.47 27.58 -25.21
N ALA A 679 49.81 28.19 -26.21
CA ALA A 679 48.38 28.47 -26.18
C ALA A 679 47.56 27.18 -26.13
N ALA A 680 47.83 26.22 -27.02
CA ALA A 680 47.14 24.92 -27.05
C ALA A 680 47.34 24.13 -25.74
N HIS A 681 48.48 24.25 -25.07
CA HIS A 681 48.66 23.68 -23.73
C HIS A 681 47.80 24.39 -22.68
N ALA A 682 47.71 25.72 -22.70
CA ALA A 682 46.81 26.47 -21.81
C ALA A 682 45.33 26.11 -22.05
N ASP A 683 44.91 25.96 -23.31
CA ASP A 683 43.55 25.53 -23.67
C ASP A 683 43.24 24.11 -23.16
N VAL A 684 44.21 23.19 -23.25
CA VAL A 684 44.10 21.83 -22.70
C VAL A 684 44.05 21.84 -21.17
N ASP A 685 44.84 22.68 -20.50
CA ASP A 685 44.80 22.82 -19.04
C ASP A 685 43.48 23.44 -18.55
N ILE A 686 42.93 24.42 -19.29
CA ILE A 686 41.58 24.97 -19.05
C ILE A 686 40.52 23.87 -19.22
N ALA A 687 40.52 23.15 -20.35
CA ALA A 687 39.57 22.08 -20.61
C ALA A 687 39.66 20.93 -19.58
N ASN A 688 40.86 20.61 -19.09
CA ASN A 688 41.05 19.68 -17.97
C ASN A 688 40.49 20.26 -16.66
N SER A 689 40.65 21.56 -16.40
CA SER A 689 40.09 22.21 -15.21
C SER A 689 38.56 22.23 -15.22
N ASP A 690 37.93 22.52 -16.37
CA ASP A 690 36.47 22.51 -16.53
C ASP A 690 35.91 21.09 -16.49
N LYS A 691 36.60 20.10 -17.08
CA LYS A 691 36.26 18.68 -16.91
C LYS A 691 36.30 18.28 -15.43
N ASN A 692 37.34 18.66 -14.69
CA ASN A 692 37.44 18.34 -13.26
C ASN A 692 36.36 19.08 -12.44
N ARG A 693 35.98 20.29 -12.84
CA ARG A 693 34.88 21.06 -12.24
C ARG A 693 33.52 20.40 -12.49
N ALA A 694 33.28 19.90 -13.70
CA ALA A 694 32.09 19.15 -14.05
C ALA A 694 32.01 17.80 -13.32
N LEU A 695 33.14 17.09 -13.17
CA LEU A 695 33.23 15.88 -12.35
C LEU A 695 32.90 16.16 -10.89
N LEU A 696 33.50 17.19 -10.27
CA LEU A 696 33.18 17.60 -8.90
C LEU A 696 31.72 18.05 -8.73
N ALA A 697 31.12 18.70 -9.72
CA ALA A 697 29.70 19.01 -9.72
C ALA A 697 28.83 17.75 -9.80
N SER A 698 29.20 16.78 -10.65
CA SER A 698 28.53 15.48 -10.75
C SER A 698 28.64 14.67 -9.45
N GLU A 699 29.81 14.65 -8.81
CA GLU A 699 30.01 14.02 -7.49
C GLU A 699 29.16 14.69 -6.40
N ASN A 700 29.05 16.02 -6.41
CA ASN A 700 28.24 16.74 -5.43
C ASN A 700 26.74 16.51 -5.64
N LEU A 701 26.27 16.45 -6.89
CA LEU A 701 24.89 16.06 -7.22
C LEU A 701 24.62 14.60 -6.83
N GLN A 702 25.56 13.69 -7.08
CA GLN A 702 25.44 12.29 -6.66
C GLN A 702 25.33 12.19 -5.12
N ARG A 703 26.23 12.83 -4.37
CA ARG A 703 26.17 12.86 -2.89
C ARG A 703 24.86 13.49 -2.37
N ALA A 704 24.31 14.48 -3.06
CA ALA A 704 23.04 15.09 -2.69
C ALA A 704 21.86 14.12 -2.93
N LEU A 705 21.87 13.37 -4.03
CA LEU A 705 20.88 12.33 -4.31
C LEU A 705 20.99 11.15 -3.33
N GLU A 706 22.21 10.71 -3.02
CA GLU A 706 22.49 9.68 -1.99
C GLU A 706 22.02 10.14 -0.60
N ALA A 707 22.20 11.42 -0.26
CA ALA A 707 21.70 11.99 1.00
C ALA A 707 20.16 12.05 1.05
N ILE A 708 19.50 12.46 -0.04
CA ILE A 708 18.02 12.48 -0.13
C ILE A 708 17.45 11.06 -0.07
N GLN A 709 18.12 10.08 -0.69
CA GLN A 709 17.77 8.66 -0.56
C GLN A 709 17.91 8.20 0.90
N SER A 710 19.07 8.45 1.53
CA SER A 710 19.28 8.09 2.94
C SER A 710 18.31 8.78 3.91
N GLU A 711 17.87 10.00 3.63
CA GLU A 711 16.87 10.71 4.43
C GLU A 711 15.48 10.06 4.26
N ARG A 712 15.06 9.82 3.02
CA ARG A 712 13.81 9.12 2.69
C ARG A 712 13.75 7.70 3.26
N ASP A 713 14.86 6.96 3.20
CA ASP A 713 14.94 5.60 3.77
C ASP A 713 14.81 5.63 5.29
N SER A 714 15.33 6.68 5.94
CA SER A 714 15.15 6.91 7.38
C SER A 714 13.73 7.32 7.76
N GLU A 715 13.04 8.10 6.92
CA GLU A 715 11.62 8.44 7.06
C GLU A 715 10.74 7.18 6.91
N ILE A 716 10.99 6.36 5.88
CA ILE A 716 10.30 5.08 5.67
C ILE A 716 10.53 4.14 6.86
N ALA A 717 11.75 4.08 7.42
CA ALA A 717 12.04 3.30 8.62
C ALA A 717 11.26 3.81 9.85
N LEU A 718 11.21 5.12 10.07
CA LEU A 718 10.45 5.74 11.17
C LEU A 718 8.93 5.47 11.05
N LEU A 719 8.38 5.58 9.85
CA LEU A 719 6.97 5.29 9.58
C LEU A 719 6.64 3.79 9.77
N MET A 720 7.57 2.90 9.44
CA MET A 720 7.44 1.47 9.73
C MET A 720 7.51 1.15 11.23
N GLU A 721 8.41 1.79 11.98
CA GLU A 721 8.47 1.66 13.44
C GLU A 721 7.15 2.13 14.11
N GLN A 722 6.61 3.27 13.67
CA GLN A 722 5.30 3.76 14.14
C GLN A 722 4.15 2.81 13.81
N ARG A 723 4.13 2.21 12.60
CA ARG A 723 3.12 1.20 12.23
C ARG A 723 3.20 -0.03 13.14
N VAL A 724 4.40 -0.57 13.34
CA VAL A 724 4.59 -1.75 14.21
C VAL A 724 4.17 -1.45 15.65
N ALA A 725 4.54 -0.29 16.21
CA ALA A 725 4.12 0.11 17.55
C ALA A 725 2.58 0.25 17.67
N ALA A 726 1.90 0.72 16.63
CA ALA A 726 0.44 0.80 16.59
C ALA A 726 -0.24 -0.58 16.46
N GLU A 727 0.31 -1.48 15.63
CA GLU A 727 -0.16 -2.85 15.48
C GLU A 727 0.03 -3.66 16.78
N GLU A 728 1.17 -3.52 17.47
CA GLU A 728 1.41 -4.11 18.79
C GLU A 728 0.44 -3.56 19.86
N ALA A 729 0.18 -2.25 19.86
CA ALA A 729 -0.78 -1.64 20.79
C ALA A 729 -2.22 -2.13 20.55
N MET A 730 -2.64 -2.28 19.29
CA MET A 730 -3.95 -2.85 18.95
C MET A 730 -4.05 -4.34 19.30
N ALA A 731 -3.00 -5.12 19.05
CA ALA A 731 -2.94 -6.53 19.43
C ALA A 731 -3.01 -6.71 20.97
N ALA A 732 -2.32 -5.85 21.73
CA ALA A 732 -2.40 -5.83 23.19
C ALA A 732 -3.79 -5.44 23.70
N ALA A 733 -4.43 -4.43 23.10
CA ALA A 733 -5.80 -4.03 23.45
C ALA A 733 -6.82 -5.16 23.20
N HIS A 734 -6.77 -5.77 22.02
CA HIS A 734 -7.64 -6.90 21.67
C HIS A 734 -7.39 -8.13 22.57
N ALA A 735 -6.14 -8.40 22.96
CA ALA A 735 -5.84 -9.47 23.92
C ALA A 735 -6.46 -9.21 25.32
N VAL A 736 -6.46 -7.96 25.78
CA VAL A 736 -7.12 -7.55 27.04
C VAL A 736 -8.65 -7.65 26.91
N GLU A 737 -9.22 -7.27 25.77
CA GLU A 737 -10.65 -7.41 25.51
C GLU A 737 -11.11 -8.87 25.49
N VAL A 738 -10.40 -9.75 24.77
CA VAL A 738 -10.70 -11.19 24.73
C VAL A 738 -10.60 -11.84 26.11
N GLU A 739 -9.62 -11.46 26.93
CA GLU A 739 -9.50 -11.95 28.31
C GLU A 739 -10.60 -11.38 29.23
N SER A 740 -11.05 -10.14 29.02
CA SER A 740 -12.22 -9.57 29.71
C SER A 740 -13.53 -10.28 29.35
N ILE A 741 -13.76 -10.56 28.06
CA ILE A 741 -14.88 -11.37 27.55
C ILE A 741 -14.83 -12.79 28.13
N ARG A 742 -13.63 -13.39 28.22
CA ARG A 742 -13.44 -14.69 28.86
C ARG A 742 -13.81 -14.64 30.35
N GLN A 743 -13.33 -13.67 31.11
CA GLN A 743 -13.58 -13.57 32.56
C GLN A 743 -15.07 -13.30 32.86
N THR A 744 -15.73 -12.45 32.08
CA THR A 744 -17.18 -12.22 32.23
C THR A 744 -18.02 -13.45 31.85
N ASN A 745 -17.60 -14.23 30.85
CA ASN A 745 -18.23 -15.53 30.55
C ASN A 745 -17.95 -16.58 31.64
N GLU A 746 -16.75 -16.61 32.22
CA GLU A 746 -16.43 -17.51 33.34
C GLU A 746 -17.24 -17.17 34.60
N ALA A 747 -17.51 -15.88 34.86
CA ALA A 747 -18.43 -15.44 35.91
C ALA A 747 -19.86 -15.94 35.64
N LYS A 748 -20.43 -15.61 34.48
CA LYS A 748 -21.79 -16.06 34.09
C LYS A 748 -21.96 -17.58 34.17
N MET A 749 -20.94 -18.36 33.81
CA MET A 749 -20.97 -19.83 33.94
C MET A 749 -21.02 -20.30 35.40
N LYS A 750 -20.34 -19.60 36.33
CA LYS A 750 -20.43 -19.88 37.77
C LYS A 750 -21.79 -19.50 38.34
N ASP A 751 -22.37 -18.39 37.89
CA ASP A 751 -23.70 -17.95 38.33
C ASP A 751 -24.81 -18.90 37.84
N VAL A 752 -24.74 -19.33 36.57
CA VAL A 752 -25.62 -20.38 36.02
C VAL A 752 -25.46 -21.70 36.75
N GLN A 753 -24.22 -22.11 37.06
CA GLN A 753 -23.97 -23.33 37.84
C GLN A 753 -24.55 -23.20 39.26
N TYR A 754 -24.34 -22.08 39.95
CA TYR A 754 -24.89 -21.84 41.29
C TYR A 754 -26.42 -21.80 41.29
N ALA A 755 -27.05 -21.20 40.28
CA ALA A 755 -28.50 -21.22 40.09
C ALA A 755 -29.03 -22.65 39.86
N ALA A 756 -28.33 -23.46 39.05
CA ALA A 756 -28.66 -24.86 38.81
C ALA A 756 -28.52 -25.71 40.09
N ASP A 757 -27.40 -25.60 40.81
CA ASP A 757 -27.14 -26.30 42.07
C ASP A 757 -28.18 -25.93 43.15
N LYS A 758 -28.54 -24.64 43.24
CA LYS A 758 -29.60 -24.13 44.12
C LYS A 758 -31.00 -24.66 43.73
N SER A 759 -31.28 -24.80 42.44
CA SER A 759 -32.53 -25.38 41.93
C SER A 759 -32.63 -26.89 42.25
N VAL A 760 -31.53 -27.63 42.08
CA VAL A 760 -31.43 -29.04 42.49
C VAL A 760 -31.58 -29.17 44.01
N GLN A 761 -30.95 -28.29 44.80
CA GLN A 761 -31.10 -28.28 46.26
C GLN A 761 -32.55 -28.00 46.69
N ASN A 762 -33.23 -27.05 46.07
CA ASN A 762 -34.66 -26.78 46.31
C ASN A 762 -35.52 -28.00 45.98
N SER A 763 -35.23 -28.67 44.85
CA SER A 763 -35.93 -29.88 44.41
C SER A 763 -35.75 -31.04 45.39
N LEU A 764 -34.55 -31.23 45.94
CA LEU A 764 -34.27 -32.22 46.98
C LEU A 764 -35.03 -31.91 48.29
N VAL A 765 -35.05 -30.64 48.71
CA VAL A 765 -35.81 -30.20 49.89
C VAL A 765 -37.32 -30.33 49.69
N GLU A 766 -37.84 -30.27 48.46
CA GLU A 766 -39.22 -30.62 48.15
C GLU A 766 -39.47 -32.13 48.16
N MET A 767 -38.56 -32.93 47.61
CA MET A 767 -38.62 -34.40 47.70
C MET A 767 -38.65 -34.89 49.16
N ASP A 768 -37.84 -34.32 50.04
CA ASP A 768 -37.85 -34.64 51.48
C ASP A 768 -39.21 -34.32 52.13
N LYS A 769 -39.83 -33.17 51.78
CA LYS A 769 -41.19 -32.83 52.24
C LYS A 769 -42.24 -33.81 51.70
N MET A 770 -42.14 -34.20 50.44
CA MET A 770 -43.02 -35.19 49.84
C MET A 770 -42.84 -36.57 50.47
N GLU A 771 -41.61 -36.98 50.83
CA GLU A 771 -41.41 -38.24 51.56
C GLU A 771 -41.98 -38.15 52.99
N THR A 772 -41.74 -37.08 53.74
CA THR A 772 -42.32 -36.95 55.11
C THR A 772 -43.85 -37.02 55.10
N THR A 773 -44.52 -36.32 54.19
CA THR A 773 -45.99 -36.40 54.04
C THR A 773 -46.48 -37.77 53.57
N ILE A 774 -45.71 -38.50 52.75
CA ILE A 774 -45.98 -39.91 52.43
C ILE A 774 -45.82 -40.81 53.67
N GLN A 775 -44.82 -40.57 54.53
CA GLN A 775 -44.64 -41.31 55.77
C GLN A 775 -45.77 -41.02 56.78
N GLU A 776 -46.26 -39.79 56.86
CA GLU A 776 -47.45 -39.44 57.65
C GLU A 776 -48.71 -40.11 57.12
N CYS A 777 -48.98 -40.05 55.80
CA CYS A 777 -50.08 -40.77 55.17
C CYS A 777 -50.04 -42.29 55.46
N ARG A 778 -48.84 -42.90 55.45
CA ARG A 778 -48.65 -44.33 55.79
C ARG A 778 -48.94 -44.61 57.28
N LYS A 779 -48.46 -43.75 58.18
CA LYS A 779 -48.71 -43.81 59.62
C LYS A 779 -50.20 -43.72 59.94
N ASP A 780 -50.92 -42.80 59.29
CA ASP A 780 -52.36 -42.65 59.50
C ASP A 780 -53.19 -43.75 58.84
N ASN A 781 -52.76 -44.30 57.70
CA ASN A 781 -53.38 -45.53 57.18
C ASN A 781 -53.23 -46.71 58.16
N LEU A 782 -52.08 -46.84 58.84
CA LEU A 782 -51.88 -47.84 59.89
C LEU A 782 -52.70 -47.56 61.15
N ASN A 783 -52.88 -46.30 61.54
CA ASN A 783 -53.74 -45.91 62.65
C ASN A 783 -55.22 -46.21 62.36
N LEU A 784 -55.70 -45.87 61.16
CA LEU A 784 -57.05 -46.19 60.69
C LEU A 784 -57.30 -47.70 60.63
N ARG A 785 -56.34 -48.49 60.14
CA ARG A 785 -56.41 -49.97 60.17
C ARG A 785 -56.55 -50.48 61.60
N ARG A 786 -55.69 -50.05 62.53
CA ARG A 786 -55.78 -50.44 63.95
C ARG A 786 -57.13 -50.09 64.57
N ALA A 787 -57.65 -48.90 64.31
CA ALA A 787 -58.95 -48.48 64.82
C ALA A 787 -60.12 -49.32 64.25
N LEU A 788 -60.01 -49.71 62.97
CA LEU A 788 -60.97 -50.59 62.30
C LEU A 788 -60.87 -52.05 62.78
N ASP A 789 -59.65 -52.57 62.95
CA ASP A 789 -59.39 -53.88 63.54
C ASP A 789 -59.89 -53.95 64.99
N GLU A 790 -59.70 -52.88 65.79
CA GLU A 790 -60.24 -52.78 67.15
C GLU A 790 -61.78 -52.71 67.15
N ALA A 791 -62.39 -51.96 66.23
CA ALA A 791 -63.84 -51.92 66.08
C ALA A 791 -64.41 -53.30 65.70
N ILE A 792 -63.76 -54.02 64.78
CA ILE A 792 -64.12 -55.41 64.43
C ILE A 792 -63.95 -56.34 65.63
N ALA A 793 -62.84 -56.26 66.37
CA ALA A 793 -62.61 -57.10 67.54
C ALA A 793 -63.64 -56.84 68.66
N ARG A 794 -64.06 -55.59 68.87
CA ARG A 794 -65.16 -55.24 69.78
C ARG A 794 -66.48 -55.88 69.31
N LEU A 795 -66.86 -55.67 68.04
CA LEU A 795 -68.09 -56.25 67.46
C LEU A 795 -68.11 -57.79 67.49
N GLN A 796 -66.95 -58.46 67.34
CA GLN A 796 -66.84 -59.91 67.39
C GLN A 796 -66.84 -60.49 68.82
N THR A 797 -66.55 -59.68 69.85
CA THR A 797 -66.51 -60.11 71.25
C THR A 797 -67.77 -59.76 72.04
N SER A 798 -68.52 -58.74 71.64
CA SER A 798 -69.86 -58.46 72.18
C SER A 798 -70.95 -59.22 71.41
N GLN A 799 -71.21 -60.49 71.78
CA GLN A 799 -72.21 -61.34 71.11
C GLN A 799 -73.66 -61.11 71.60
N GLU A 800 -74.00 -59.87 71.91
CA GLU A 800 -75.37 -59.40 72.18
C GLU A 800 -75.65 -58.16 71.31
N ASP A 801 -76.93 -57.85 71.07
CA ASP A 801 -77.39 -56.75 70.20
C ASP A 801 -77.20 -55.37 70.88
N VAL A 802 -75.95 -55.06 71.22
CA VAL A 802 -75.56 -53.89 72.01
C VAL A 802 -75.23 -52.75 71.06
N ILE A 803 -76.25 -51.95 70.77
CA ILE A 803 -76.10 -50.58 70.28
C ILE A 803 -75.06 -49.87 71.17
N ASP A 804 -73.88 -49.54 70.63
CA ASP A 804 -72.81 -48.93 71.41
C ASP A 804 -73.27 -47.57 71.94
N ARG A 805 -73.57 -47.57 73.25
CA ARG A 805 -74.14 -46.44 73.97
C ARG A 805 -73.13 -45.30 74.11
N ASN A 806 -71.82 -45.56 74.01
CA ASN A 806 -70.79 -44.54 73.93
C ASN A 806 -70.66 -43.99 72.49
N LEU A 807 -70.80 -44.83 71.45
CA LEU A 807 -70.84 -44.37 70.06
C LEU A 807 -72.03 -43.43 69.84
N ILE A 808 -73.25 -43.82 70.22
CA ILE A 808 -74.43 -42.95 70.12
C ILE A 808 -74.28 -41.69 70.97
N LYS A 809 -73.77 -41.81 72.22
CA LYS A 809 -73.51 -40.63 73.07
C LYS A 809 -72.51 -39.67 72.42
N ASN A 810 -71.43 -40.18 71.82
CA ASN A 810 -70.42 -39.36 71.17
C ASN A 810 -70.96 -38.70 69.89
N ILE A 811 -71.74 -39.43 69.08
CA ILE A 811 -72.44 -38.87 67.91
C ILE A 811 -73.40 -37.75 68.33
N ILE A 812 -74.19 -37.94 69.40
CA ILE A 812 -75.10 -36.91 69.93
C ILE A 812 -74.33 -35.70 70.48
N LEU A 813 -73.21 -35.89 71.18
CA LEU A 813 -72.40 -34.79 71.71
C LEU A 813 -71.68 -34.00 70.62
N ASP A 814 -71.10 -34.68 69.62
CA ASP A 814 -70.45 -34.06 68.46
C ASP A 814 -71.48 -33.34 67.56
N TRP A 815 -72.64 -33.94 67.33
CA TRP A 815 -73.79 -33.27 66.69
C TRP A 815 -74.26 -32.04 67.48
N HIS A 816 -74.29 -32.11 68.81
CA HIS A 816 -74.72 -30.99 69.63
C HIS A 816 -73.69 -29.83 69.60
N ALA A 817 -72.40 -30.15 69.55
CA ALA A 817 -71.30 -29.19 69.46
C ALA A 817 -71.23 -28.50 68.08
N LYS A 818 -71.57 -29.21 67.00
CA LYS A 818 -71.62 -28.66 65.64
C LYS A 818 -72.69 -27.56 65.50
N LYS A 819 -72.37 -26.53 64.73
CA LYS A 819 -73.25 -25.38 64.42
C LYS A 819 -73.43 -25.25 62.89
N GLY A 820 -74.48 -24.56 62.47
CA GLY A 820 -74.74 -24.30 61.04
C GLY A 820 -75.05 -25.56 60.23
N LYS A 821 -74.69 -25.55 58.95
CA LYS A 821 -75.09 -26.55 57.94
C LYS A 821 -74.81 -28.00 58.37
N ALA A 822 -73.61 -28.28 58.88
CA ALA A 822 -73.22 -29.61 59.34
C ALA A 822 -74.14 -30.21 60.44
N LYS A 823 -74.84 -29.37 61.22
CA LYS A 823 -75.84 -29.85 62.20
C LYS A 823 -77.14 -30.29 61.52
N ARG A 824 -77.53 -29.63 60.42
CA ARG A 824 -78.66 -30.03 59.57
C ARG A 824 -78.32 -31.31 58.81
N ASP A 825 -77.15 -31.38 58.19
CA ASP A 825 -76.75 -32.54 57.37
C ASP A 825 -76.75 -33.86 58.18
N VAL A 826 -76.24 -33.83 59.42
CA VAL A 826 -76.29 -34.97 60.35
C VAL A 826 -77.73 -35.29 60.83
N MET A 827 -78.61 -34.29 60.94
CA MET A 827 -80.03 -34.50 61.24
C MET A 827 -80.80 -35.10 60.06
N ILE A 828 -80.51 -34.69 58.82
CA ILE A 828 -81.06 -35.32 57.61
C ILE A 828 -80.66 -36.80 57.57
N LEU A 829 -79.40 -37.11 57.88
CA LEU A 829 -78.92 -38.49 57.96
C LEU A 829 -79.63 -39.28 59.07
N LEU A 830 -79.75 -38.73 60.29
CA LEU A 830 -80.47 -39.36 61.40
C LEU A 830 -81.95 -39.59 61.09
N GLY A 831 -82.64 -38.61 60.51
CA GLY A 831 -84.05 -38.72 60.12
C GLY A 831 -84.28 -39.70 58.96
N SER A 832 -83.27 -39.92 58.10
CA SER A 832 -83.29 -40.97 57.08
C SER A 832 -83.16 -42.36 57.70
N ILE A 833 -82.17 -42.56 58.59
CA ILE A 833 -81.90 -43.81 59.31
C ILE A 833 -83.06 -44.21 60.24
N LEU A 834 -83.66 -43.24 60.93
CA LEU A 834 -84.79 -43.45 61.85
C LEU A 834 -86.17 -43.37 61.16
N HIS A 835 -86.19 -43.27 59.82
CA HIS A 835 -87.41 -43.24 58.99
C HIS A 835 -88.46 -42.22 59.42
N PHE A 836 -88.04 -40.99 59.76
CA PHE A 836 -88.94 -39.89 60.11
C PHE A 836 -89.95 -39.64 58.98
N THR A 837 -91.24 -39.57 59.35
CA THR A 837 -92.29 -39.05 58.49
C THR A 837 -92.03 -37.57 58.16
N GLU A 838 -92.65 -37.04 57.10
CA GLU A 838 -92.49 -35.62 56.71
C GLU A 838 -92.94 -34.68 57.84
N ASP A 839 -94.06 -35.03 58.46
CA ASP A 839 -94.58 -34.49 59.72
C ASP A 839 -93.57 -34.43 60.87
N GLU A 840 -92.62 -35.36 60.95
CA GLU A 840 -91.57 -35.40 61.98
C GLU A 840 -90.31 -34.65 61.54
N LYS A 841 -90.00 -34.65 60.24
CA LYS A 841 -88.93 -33.82 59.66
C LYS A 841 -89.24 -32.32 59.83
N ASP A 842 -90.49 -31.91 59.65
CA ASP A 842 -90.95 -30.55 59.94
C ASP A 842 -90.75 -30.18 61.42
N LYS A 843 -91.25 -31.03 62.34
CA LYS A 843 -91.13 -30.82 63.80
C LYS A 843 -89.67 -30.80 64.28
N ALA A 844 -88.76 -31.44 63.55
CA ALA A 844 -87.34 -31.47 63.84
C ALA A 844 -86.52 -30.38 63.12
N TYR A 845 -87.15 -29.49 62.33
CA TYR A 845 -86.48 -28.49 61.48
C TYR A 845 -85.50 -29.09 60.45
N ILE A 846 -85.84 -30.28 59.93
CA ILE A 846 -85.04 -31.05 58.97
C ILE A 846 -85.52 -30.83 57.53
N SER A 847 -86.81 -30.53 57.34
CA SER A 847 -87.39 -30.34 56.01
C SER A 847 -86.75 -29.18 55.25
N ASP A 848 -86.54 -29.39 53.95
CA ASP A 848 -86.14 -28.34 53.00
C ASP A 848 -87.36 -27.46 52.70
N GLY A 849 -87.72 -26.64 53.68
CA GLY A 849 -88.77 -25.63 53.53
C GLY A 849 -88.47 -24.72 52.33
N PRO A 850 -89.44 -24.46 51.43
CA PRO A 850 -89.18 -23.79 50.16
C PRO A 850 -88.91 -22.28 50.35
N GLY A 851 -87.65 -21.93 50.65
CA GLY A 851 -87.18 -20.55 50.75
C GLY A 851 -85.70 -20.40 51.13
N ALA A 852 -85.08 -19.33 50.63
CA ALA A 852 -83.75 -18.82 51.01
C ALA A 852 -82.50 -19.67 50.66
N LEU A 853 -82.38 -20.11 49.41
CA LEU A 853 -81.10 -20.55 48.79
C LEU A 853 -80.79 -19.75 47.51
N ASP A 854 -80.56 -18.44 47.64
CA ASP A 854 -80.34 -17.53 46.50
C ASP A 854 -79.33 -16.38 46.78
N LYS A 855 -78.50 -16.47 47.84
CA LYS A 855 -77.62 -15.34 48.24
C LYS A 855 -76.20 -15.68 48.76
N VAL A 856 -75.72 -16.92 48.65
CA VAL A 856 -74.33 -17.26 49.06
C VAL A 856 -73.67 -18.21 48.06
N VAL A 857 -73.18 -17.66 46.95
CA VAL A 857 -72.19 -18.29 46.06
C VAL A 857 -70.96 -17.38 45.97
N SER A 858 -70.42 -17.07 47.15
CA SER A 858 -69.12 -16.41 47.33
C SER A 858 -68.49 -16.93 48.63
N ALA A 859 -67.16 -16.81 48.74
CA ALA A 859 -66.33 -17.31 49.85
C ALA A 859 -66.25 -18.85 50.04
N VAL A 860 -65.79 -19.58 49.02
CA VAL A 860 -64.95 -20.79 49.23
C VAL A 860 -63.76 -20.78 48.27
N ALA A 861 -62.73 -20.02 48.63
CA ALA A 861 -61.36 -20.16 48.13
C ALA A 861 -60.42 -19.85 49.31
N ALA A 862 -59.36 -20.63 49.51
CA ALA A 862 -58.45 -20.47 50.63
C ALA A 862 -57.38 -19.40 50.34
N PRO A 863 -56.93 -18.61 51.33
CA PRO A 863 -55.90 -17.60 51.12
C PRO A 863 -54.53 -18.25 50.91
N LEU A 864 -53.99 -18.10 49.70
CA LEU A 864 -52.55 -18.21 49.46
C LEU A 864 -51.85 -16.93 49.98
N PRO A 865 -50.55 -16.98 50.30
CA PRO A 865 -49.81 -15.80 50.76
C PRO A 865 -49.81 -14.70 49.70
N ALA A 866 -49.94 -13.44 50.12
CA ALA A 866 -50.06 -12.31 49.21
C ALA A 866 -48.80 -12.15 48.32
N SER A 867 -49.00 -12.26 47.01
CA SER A 867 -48.03 -11.84 46.01
C SER A 867 -47.74 -10.35 46.16
N LYS A 868 -46.47 -9.95 46.19
CA LYS A 868 -46.04 -8.53 46.26
C LYS A 868 -46.26 -7.75 44.94
N LEU A 869 -47.17 -8.23 44.11
CA LEU A 869 -47.28 -7.90 42.69
C LEU A 869 -48.61 -7.15 42.50
N ASN A 870 -48.53 -5.83 42.39
CA ASN A 870 -49.69 -4.96 42.16
C ASN A 870 -50.17 -5.16 40.72
N VAL A 871 -51.10 -6.10 40.52
CA VAL A 871 -51.67 -6.46 39.21
C VAL A 871 -52.27 -5.23 38.51
N ASP A 872 -52.81 -4.29 39.29
CA ASP A 872 -53.42 -3.04 38.80
C ASP A 872 -52.40 -2.04 38.22
N LYS A 873 -51.09 -2.31 38.33
CA LYS A 873 -50.02 -1.55 37.65
C LYS A 873 -49.49 -2.23 36.38
N ILE A 874 -50.06 -3.36 35.98
CA ILE A 874 -49.69 -4.04 34.72
C ILE A 874 -50.58 -3.50 33.61
N GLU A 875 -50.14 -2.40 33.01
CA GLU A 875 -50.72 -1.81 31.79
C GLU A 875 -50.53 -2.74 30.57
N GLY A 876 -51.40 -2.58 29.57
CA GLY A 876 -51.45 -3.39 28.34
C GLY A 876 -52.86 -3.95 28.09
N ASP A 877 -53.45 -3.66 26.94
CA ASP A 877 -54.84 -4.01 26.64
C ASP A 877 -55.04 -5.50 26.31
N SER A 878 -53.99 -6.19 25.85
CA SER A 878 -54.03 -7.62 25.60
C SER A 878 -53.46 -8.46 26.76
N VAL A 879 -53.99 -9.67 26.91
CA VAL A 879 -53.44 -10.69 27.82
C VAL A 879 -51.96 -10.99 27.52
N ARG A 880 -51.52 -10.79 26.26
CA ARG A 880 -50.12 -10.96 25.84
C ARG A 880 -49.23 -9.86 26.39
N GLU A 881 -49.63 -8.60 26.29
CA GLU A 881 -48.87 -7.47 26.85
C GLU A 881 -48.81 -7.57 28.37
N LYS A 882 -49.91 -7.92 29.04
CA LYS A 882 -49.87 -8.17 30.49
C LYS A 882 -48.94 -9.32 30.89
N TRP A 883 -48.82 -10.37 30.06
CA TRP A 883 -47.84 -11.44 30.27
C TRP A 883 -46.39 -11.00 30.02
N VAL A 884 -46.14 -10.18 28.99
CA VAL A 884 -44.80 -9.65 28.70
C VAL A 884 -44.37 -8.66 29.79
N ASN A 885 -45.23 -7.74 30.20
CA ASN A 885 -44.95 -6.78 31.27
C ASN A 885 -44.82 -7.46 32.64
N PHE A 886 -45.56 -8.56 32.89
CA PHE A 886 -45.34 -9.43 34.05
C PHE A 886 -43.95 -10.08 34.01
N LEU A 887 -43.54 -10.68 32.89
CA LEU A 887 -42.22 -11.29 32.74
C LEU A 887 -41.08 -10.26 32.85
N LEU A 888 -41.26 -9.05 32.33
CA LEU A 888 -40.28 -7.95 32.49
C LEU A 888 -40.19 -7.49 33.95
N ALA A 889 -41.32 -7.35 34.65
CA ALA A 889 -41.35 -6.97 36.06
C ALA A 889 -40.80 -8.06 37.01
N GLU A 890 -40.76 -9.34 36.58
CA GLU A 890 -40.17 -10.45 37.33
C GLU A 890 -38.78 -10.87 36.81
N THR A 891 -38.21 -10.13 35.85
CA THR A 891 -36.79 -10.26 35.40
C THR A 891 -35.96 -8.98 35.50
N GLY A 892 -36.59 -7.84 35.80
CA GLY A 892 -35.90 -6.59 36.18
C GLY A 892 -35.44 -6.62 37.64
N ASP A 893 -34.25 -7.17 37.89
CA ASP A 893 -33.52 -6.93 39.14
C ASP A 893 -33.00 -5.47 39.15
N ASP A 894 -33.73 -4.57 39.84
CA ASP A 894 -33.32 -3.17 40.12
C ASP A 894 -32.17 -3.11 41.17
N ASP A 895 -31.02 -3.75 40.86
CA ASP A 895 -29.83 -3.80 41.73
C ASP A 895 -28.50 -3.83 40.90
N ILE A 896 -28.28 -2.80 40.06
CA ILE A 896 -26.98 -2.45 39.44
C ILE A 896 -26.69 -0.95 39.59
#